data_AF-Q2H1S3-F1
#
_entry.id   AF-Q2H1S3-F1
#
_cell.length_a   1.000
_cell.length_b   1.000
_cell.length_c   1.000
_cell.angle_alpha   90.00
_cell.angle_beta   90.00
_cell.angle_gamma   90.00
#
_symmetry.space_group_name_H-M   'P 1'
#
loop_
_entity.id
_entity.type
_entity.pdbx_description
1 polymer ?
#
loop_
_entity_poly.entity_id
_entity_poly.type
_entity_poly.pdbx_seq_one_letter_code
_entity_poly.pdbx_strand_id
1 'polypeptide(L)'
;MEIPAPLTPAGARRGEPCAMWWSRPSIVPPHPPPITVQPRESSTMSASNGSSAANVAIIGAGLTGLLAAHGLRKNGFDVAVFERAHHLADRPRDWTILIHWAMPLFKKLLPEHLIEKLPEALCNPDLKFDEESESLPVFSGETGELLFKNKVPGARRVSRQRLRGLLAHELDEAGIIRWGKRLAGFSHGEESEAGPVQLQFEDGTTYDANYVLGADGSSSKLRQLLFDKDEAARVQLSGFMFATAIVQAPQARCTADFFSLVMYAEASDDLGRWTTMWVKIWRKSVTPVPEGVTAGQQALDYLKATTKDQAEPFQFFIDWTPDGSECYIDEMKYWVSQPFDNRGGRITLAGDAAHPMLIYRGQGFQHAILDASHYLDALVQVREGAEALGSAISAYDADMIGRGAKAVQQSVQEAELSMDPKTVSQMLMARQGHGSTQQRDFSNYSLPNPGKATQADNAATVAANTTVDKFPATVPHGDPGPALNQSATQGSPTRSPAASPHVVPHEQNDGQQHQQQEEQHPSIIPAAGPDEVHDENEFALTDGYETASTGSTSVTSSVYAHTYENGPPCVTANFFYAPMAIKCNLSSTLEPGTGVWAIEVGDRFPNARVRGIDLSPTQPAWVPPNVDFLVDDCEQGEWLDCDADFVHLRFMTVVLKDVAGVLSRAYESLKPGGWIELQELCAEILCDDGSMPDNDPVKYMYELSHRAFSKFGMDVTLPKRLEPMLRDAGFENIQCVIKKVPIGPWPRDKILRVIGMYQKMAVQDILPILPGRPFTALGMSQVESQVTVAHARQGLADTSVHRYFHYYFWFAQKTP
;
A
#
# COMPACT_ATOMS: atom_id res chain seq x y z
N MET A 1 -59.32 18.08 -43.12
CA MET A 1 -58.90 16.66 -43.11
C MET A 1 -57.79 16.55 -42.07
N GLU A 2 -58.05 16.58 -40.76
CA GLU A 2 -59.03 15.81 -39.95
C GLU A 2 -58.57 14.35 -39.79
N ILE A 3 -58.33 13.81 -38.58
CA ILE A 3 -59.27 13.58 -37.44
C ILE A 3 -60.29 12.50 -37.86
N PRO A 4 -60.31 11.31 -37.21
CA PRO A 4 -60.81 11.23 -35.83
C PRO A 4 -60.07 10.31 -34.82
N ALA A 5 -59.98 10.82 -33.60
CA ALA A 5 -60.31 10.09 -32.36
C ALA A 5 -61.79 10.43 -31.99
N PRO A 6 -62.42 9.97 -30.88
CA PRO A 6 -61.91 9.16 -29.75
C PRO A 6 -62.88 8.03 -29.32
N LEU A 7 -62.68 7.45 -28.12
CA LEU A 7 -63.76 7.31 -27.13
C LEU A 7 -63.25 7.02 -25.70
N THR A 8 -63.41 8.01 -24.81
CA THR A 8 -63.50 7.88 -23.34
C THR A 8 -64.85 8.54 -22.94
N PRO A 9 -65.48 8.25 -21.78
CA PRO A 9 -64.99 8.52 -20.41
C PRO A 9 -65.18 7.25 -19.51
N ALA A 10 -65.23 7.25 -18.17
CA ALA A 10 -65.23 8.27 -17.11
C ALA A 10 -64.58 7.68 -15.81
N GLY A 11 -64.33 8.41 -14.73
CA GLY A 11 -64.54 9.85 -14.46
C GLY A 11 -63.80 10.28 -13.17
N ALA A 12 -63.55 11.58 -13.01
CA ALA A 12 -62.65 12.13 -11.97
C ALA A 12 -63.30 13.21 -11.10
N ARG A 13 -62.62 13.59 -9.98
CA ARG A 13 -62.61 14.88 -9.22
C ARG A 13 -62.01 14.60 -7.83
N ARG A 14 -61.26 15.50 -7.15
CA ARG A 14 -60.85 16.91 -7.36
C ARG A 14 -59.71 17.25 -6.37
N GLY A 15 -58.83 18.23 -6.66
CA GLY A 15 -58.10 18.93 -5.58
C GLY A 15 -56.62 19.31 -5.78
N GLU A 16 -56.29 20.11 -6.80
CA GLU A 16 -55.09 20.98 -6.81
C GLU A 16 -55.48 22.39 -6.31
N PRO A 17 -54.56 23.36 -6.05
CA PRO A 17 -53.09 23.32 -6.20
C PRO A 17 -52.29 23.83 -4.96
N CYS A 18 -50.95 23.73 -4.99
CA CYS A 18 -50.06 24.73 -4.39
C CYS A 18 -48.67 24.71 -5.05
N ALA A 19 -47.84 25.74 -4.83
CA ALA A 19 -46.58 25.94 -5.54
C ALA A 19 -45.42 26.39 -4.64
N MET A 20 -44.20 26.10 -5.12
CA MET A 20 -42.96 26.88 -4.94
C MET A 20 -42.33 27.12 -3.53
N TRP A 21 -41.13 26.54 -3.34
CA TRP A 21 -40.05 26.89 -2.38
C TRP A 21 -40.41 26.62 -0.89
N TRP A 22 -39.53 26.24 0.05
CA TRP A 22 -38.09 26.51 0.23
C TRP A 22 -37.36 25.36 0.96
N SER A 23 -36.02 25.34 0.86
CA SER A 23 -35.09 24.64 1.77
C SER A 23 -34.70 25.51 2.98
N ARG A 24 -34.31 24.91 4.12
CA ARG A 24 -33.57 25.52 5.26
C ARG A 24 -33.06 24.43 6.25
N PRO A 25 -32.12 24.70 7.18
CA PRO A 25 -30.81 24.04 7.07
C PRO A 25 -30.23 23.46 8.38
N SER A 26 -29.12 22.73 8.25
CA SER A 26 -28.21 22.44 9.37
C SER A 26 -27.49 23.70 9.86
N ILE A 27 -27.10 23.72 11.15
CA ILE A 27 -26.66 24.91 11.86
C ILE A 27 -25.14 25.13 11.71
N VAL A 28 -24.74 26.36 11.41
CA VAL A 28 -23.36 26.85 11.43
C VAL A 28 -23.21 27.83 12.60
N PRO A 29 -22.17 27.75 13.44
CA PRO A 29 -21.95 28.71 14.52
C PRO A 29 -21.64 30.12 13.97
N PRO A 30 -22.07 31.20 14.64
CA PRO A 30 -22.00 32.55 14.07
C PRO A 30 -20.57 33.11 14.07
N HIS A 31 -20.11 33.60 12.92
CA HIS A 31 -18.95 34.49 12.83
C HIS A 31 -19.22 35.80 13.58
N PRO A 32 -18.20 36.43 14.19
CA PRO A 32 -18.30 37.80 14.70
C PRO A 32 -18.54 38.80 13.54
N PRO A 33 -19.20 39.94 13.80
CA PRO A 33 -19.55 40.90 12.75
C PRO A 33 -18.32 41.57 12.13
N PRO A 34 -18.34 41.90 10.83
CA PRO A 34 -17.23 42.55 10.15
C PRO A 34 -17.04 43.99 10.67
N ILE A 35 -15.81 44.32 11.06
CA ILE A 35 -15.43 45.69 11.43
C ILE A 35 -15.37 46.53 10.15
N THR A 36 -16.32 47.44 9.98
CA THR A 36 -16.36 48.36 8.84
C THR A 36 -15.29 49.44 8.98
N VAL A 37 -14.07 49.15 8.48
CA VAL A 37 -13.00 50.14 8.37
C VAL A 37 -13.33 51.11 7.23
N GLN A 38 -13.66 52.35 7.57
CA GLN A 38 -13.80 53.42 6.59
C GLN A 38 -12.44 53.78 5.96
N PRO A 39 -12.40 54.17 4.67
CA PRO A 39 -11.15 54.60 4.05
C PRO A 39 -10.66 55.90 4.70
N ARG A 40 -9.43 55.88 5.23
CA ARG A 40 -8.72 57.09 5.62
C ARG A 40 -7.92 57.61 4.42
N GLU A 41 -8.28 58.80 3.95
CA GLU A 41 -7.45 59.56 3.01
C GLU A 41 -6.24 60.19 3.71
N SER A 42 -5.18 60.42 2.94
CA SER A 42 -3.90 61.05 3.33
C SER A 42 -3.05 60.25 4.34
N SER A 43 -1.72 60.24 4.24
CA SER A 43 -0.85 61.28 3.73
C SER A 43 0.36 60.76 2.93
N THR A 44 0.85 61.58 2.00
CA THR A 44 2.13 61.36 1.33
C THR A 44 3.29 61.67 2.29
N MET A 45 4.09 60.67 2.64
CA MET A 45 5.42 60.87 3.23
C MET A 45 6.47 60.12 2.43
N SER A 46 7.38 60.87 1.82
CA SER A 46 8.57 60.35 1.16
C SER A 46 9.67 60.06 2.19
N ALA A 47 10.08 58.79 2.33
CA ALA A 47 11.20 58.40 3.18
C ALA A 47 12.01 57.26 2.57
N SER A 48 13.27 57.58 2.20
CA SER A 48 14.43 56.68 2.01
C SER A 48 14.27 55.37 1.22
N ASN A 49 15.13 55.18 0.21
CA ASN A 49 15.35 53.90 -0.47
C ASN A 49 15.68 52.77 0.52
N GLY A 50 14.70 51.90 0.81
CA GLY A 50 14.98 50.54 1.27
C GLY A 50 15.34 49.65 0.07
N SER A 51 16.25 48.69 0.26
CA SER A 51 16.48 47.66 -0.75
C SER A 51 15.21 46.82 -0.90
N SER A 52 14.64 46.81 -2.11
CA SER A 52 13.54 45.89 -2.45
C SER A 52 14.04 44.45 -2.34
N ALA A 53 13.31 43.59 -1.63
CA ALA A 53 13.62 42.17 -1.59
C ALA A 53 13.66 41.61 -3.02
N ALA A 54 14.72 40.84 -3.34
CA ALA A 54 14.89 40.32 -4.68
C ALA A 54 13.78 39.30 -4.99
N ASN A 55 13.13 39.49 -6.13
CA ASN A 55 11.92 38.77 -6.53
C ASN A 55 12.25 37.50 -7.33
N VAL A 56 11.70 36.37 -6.90
CA VAL A 56 11.78 35.07 -7.56
C VAL A 56 10.45 34.70 -8.21
N ALA A 57 10.44 34.48 -9.52
CA ALA A 57 9.32 33.87 -10.21
C ALA A 57 9.52 32.35 -10.36
N ILE A 58 8.57 31.56 -9.87
CA ILE A 58 8.59 30.10 -9.95
C ILE A 58 7.52 29.65 -10.95
N ILE A 59 7.92 28.93 -11.99
CA ILE A 59 7.00 28.41 -13.01
C ILE A 59 6.53 27.01 -12.59
N GLY A 60 5.28 26.86 -12.19
CA GLY A 60 4.62 25.61 -11.84
C GLY A 60 4.35 25.43 -10.33
N ALA A 61 3.07 25.30 -9.94
CA ALA A 61 2.66 24.94 -8.58
C ALA A 61 2.62 23.40 -8.40
N GLY A 62 3.72 22.75 -8.80
CA GLY A 62 4.03 21.37 -8.43
C GLY A 62 4.73 21.30 -7.07
N LEU A 63 4.94 20.09 -6.53
CA LEU A 63 5.57 19.91 -5.22
C LEU A 63 6.95 20.59 -5.13
N THR A 64 7.77 20.51 -6.19
CA THR A 64 9.06 21.19 -6.31
C THR A 64 8.95 22.71 -6.17
N GLY A 65 8.03 23.32 -6.92
CA GLY A 65 7.85 24.78 -6.94
C GLY A 65 7.29 25.32 -5.63
N LEU A 66 6.36 24.59 -5.01
CA LEU A 66 5.81 24.94 -3.69
C LEU A 66 6.86 24.79 -2.58
N LEU A 67 7.69 23.74 -2.61
CA LEU A 67 8.81 23.58 -1.67
C LEU A 67 9.85 24.68 -1.80
N ALA A 68 10.22 25.06 -3.04
CA ALA A 68 11.11 26.19 -3.29
C ALA A 68 10.50 27.50 -2.80
N ALA A 69 9.20 27.75 -3.06
CA ALA A 69 8.50 28.94 -2.58
C ALA A 69 8.53 29.06 -1.06
N HIS A 70 8.27 27.97 -0.33
CA HIS A 70 8.37 27.93 1.13
C HIS A 70 9.78 28.21 1.63
N GLY A 71 10.79 27.53 1.07
CA GLY A 71 12.19 27.73 1.45
C GLY A 71 12.66 29.17 1.24
N LEU A 72 12.28 29.78 0.11
CA LEU A 72 12.63 31.16 -0.24
C LEU A 72 11.90 32.17 0.65
N ARG A 73 10.59 32.02 0.88
CA ARG A 73 9.84 32.92 1.79
C ARG A 73 10.29 32.81 3.24
N LYS A 74 10.56 31.59 3.72
CA LYS A 74 11.15 31.33 5.06
C LYS A 74 12.49 32.05 5.25
N ASN A 75 13.20 32.35 4.17
CA ASN A 75 14.46 33.09 4.17
C ASN A 75 14.32 34.56 3.74
N GLY A 76 13.11 35.09 3.53
CA GLY A 76 12.87 36.52 3.26
C GLY A 76 13.06 36.97 1.80
N PHE A 77 12.96 36.07 0.83
CA PHE A 77 12.82 36.46 -0.58
C PHE A 77 11.36 36.79 -0.91
N ASP A 78 11.16 37.70 -1.86
CA ASP A 78 9.84 37.91 -2.48
C ASP A 78 9.61 36.85 -3.57
N VAL A 79 8.41 36.29 -3.67
CA VAL A 79 8.13 35.10 -4.48
C VAL A 79 6.75 35.19 -5.12
N ALA A 80 6.67 34.86 -6.41
CA ALA A 80 5.42 34.59 -7.12
C ALA A 80 5.48 33.23 -7.85
N VAL A 81 4.44 32.42 -7.70
CA VAL A 81 4.32 31.09 -8.33
C VAL A 81 3.29 31.14 -9.45
N PHE A 82 3.66 30.76 -10.67
CA PHE A 82 2.81 30.84 -11.86
C PHE A 82 2.38 29.45 -12.29
N GLU A 83 1.08 29.15 -12.26
CA GLU A 83 0.55 27.81 -12.57
C GLU A 83 -0.46 27.87 -13.73
N ARG A 84 -0.34 26.91 -14.65
CA ARG A 84 -1.15 26.83 -15.88
C ARG A 84 -2.56 26.28 -15.66
N ALA A 85 -2.81 25.55 -14.57
CA ALA A 85 -4.16 25.21 -14.12
C ALA A 85 -4.90 26.46 -13.63
N HIS A 86 -6.23 26.46 -13.67
CA HIS A 86 -7.08 27.54 -13.15
C HIS A 86 -7.36 27.40 -11.65
N HIS A 87 -7.26 26.19 -11.09
CA HIS A 87 -7.44 25.93 -9.68
C HIS A 87 -6.58 24.74 -9.19
N LEU A 88 -6.41 24.63 -7.87
CA LEU A 88 -5.73 23.51 -7.21
C LEU A 88 -6.29 22.15 -7.62
N ALA A 89 -7.62 22.05 -7.78
CA ALA A 89 -8.36 20.82 -8.05
C ALA A 89 -8.26 20.29 -9.50
N ASP A 90 -7.78 21.08 -10.47
CA ASP A 90 -7.78 20.72 -11.91
C ASP A 90 -6.88 19.53 -12.31
N ARG A 91 -6.25 18.88 -11.32
CA ARG A 91 -5.40 17.70 -11.51
C ARG A 91 -5.87 16.57 -10.58
N PRO A 92 -7.07 15.99 -10.83
CA PRO A 92 -7.74 15.06 -9.91
C PRO A 92 -6.98 13.74 -9.69
N ARG A 93 -6.28 13.24 -10.72
CA ARG A 93 -5.44 12.04 -10.62
C ARG A 93 -4.35 12.22 -9.56
N ASP A 94 -4.47 11.48 -8.47
CA ASP A 94 -3.43 11.37 -7.45
C ASP A 94 -2.47 10.19 -7.72
N TRP A 95 -1.37 10.16 -6.98
CA TRP A 95 -0.54 8.98 -6.75
C TRP A 95 0.21 9.11 -5.43
N THR A 96 0.73 8.00 -4.90
CA THR A 96 1.54 8.04 -3.67
C THR A 96 3.00 8.35 -3.99
N ILE A 97 3.70 9.05 -3.07
CA ILE A 97 5.13 9.36 -3.16
C ILE A 97 5.82 8.94 -1.86
N LEU A 98 7.05 8.44 -1.94
CA LEU A 98 7.89 8.19 -0.77
C LEU A 98 8.84 9.38 -0.55
N ILE A 99 8.86 9.93 0.67
CA ILE A 99 9.91 10.83 1.14
C ILE A 99 10.87 9.98 2.00
N HIS A 100 12.15 9.91 1.64
CA HIS A 100 13.14 9.10 2.38
C HIS A 100 14.42 9.90 2.66
N TRP A 101 15.52 9.71 1.89
CA TRP A 101 16.81 10.34 2.24
C TRP A 101 16.79 11.88 2.18
N ALA A 102 15.85 12.48 1.44
CA ALA A 102 15.69 13.92 1.39
C ALA A 102 14.85 14.51 2.54
N MET A 103 14.35 13.69 3.49
CA MET A 103 13.52 14.15 4.61
C MET A 103 14.14 15.32 5.44
N PRO A 104 15.46 15.36 5.74
CA PRO A 104 16.06 16.50 6.44
C PRO A 104 16.00 17.80 5.62
N LEU A 105 16.18 17.71 4.30
CA LEU A 105 16.13 18.84 3.38
C LEU A 105 14.69 19.32 3.14
N PHE A 106 13.74 18.38 3.10
CA PHE A 106 12.30 18.66 3.08
C PHE A 106 11.89 19.48 4.30
N LYS A 107 12.31 19.07 5.52
CA LYS A 107 12.08 19.84 6.75
C LYS A 107 12.80 21.19 6.76
N LYS A 108 14.05 21.27 6.28
CA LYS A 108 14.79 22.54 6.14
C LYS A 108 13.99 23.60 5.39
N LEU A 109 13.34 23.22 4.29
CA LEU A 109 12.57 24.11 3.41
C LEU A 109 11.25 24.62 4.01
N LEU A 110 10.65 23.93 4.96
CA LEU A 110 9.30 24.24 5.45
C LEU A 110 9.28 25.05 6.76
N PRO A 111 8.28 25.94 6.97
CA PRO A 111 7.91 26.42 8.30
C PRO A 111 7.52 25.28 9.24
N GLU A 112 7.76 25.42 10.54
CA GLU A 112 7.53 24.35 11.53
C GLU A 112 6.07 23.89 11.55
N HIS A 113 5.11 24.81 11.45
CA HIS A 113 3.67 24.50 11.44
C HIS A 113 3.21 23.69 10.20
N LEU A 114 4.00 23.64 9.12
CA LEU A 114 3.75 22.73 7.99
C LEU A 114 4.44 21.37 8.18
N ILE A 115 5.49 21.30 9.00
CA ILE A 115 6.12 20.03 9.41
C ILE A 115 5.22 19.30 10.42
N GLU A 116 4.65 20.03 11.38
CA GLU A 116 3.66 19.54 12.35
C GLU A 116 2.41 18.97 11.65
N LYS A 117 2.01 19.56 10.52
CA LYS A 117 0.87 19.12 9.69
C LYS A 117 1.17 18.03 8.67
N LEU A 118 2.43 17.58 8.53
CA LEU A 118 2.78 16.50 7.61
C LEU A 118 1.93 15.21 7.77
N PRO A 119 1.43 14.83 8.96
CA PRO A 119 0.47 13.73 9.12
C PRO A 119 -0.79 13.83 8.24
N GLU A 120 -1.31 15.03 7.98
CA GLU A 120 -2.48 15.26 7.10
C GLU A 120 -2.25 14.69 5.68
N ALA A 121 -0.99 14.64 5.23
CA ALA A 121 -0.59 14.15 3.91
C ALA A 121 -0.17 12.67 3.87
N LEU A 122 -0.04 11.97 5.01
CA LEU A 122 0.44 10.59 5.05
C LEU A 122 -0.55 9.60 4.41
N CYS A 123 -0.02 8.65 3.64
CA CYS A 123 -0.79 7.52 3.11
C CYS A 123 -1.17 6.49 4.19
N ASN A 124 -0.62 6.56 5.39
CA ASN A 124 -1.09 5.86 6.57
C ASN A 124 -0.56 6.63 7.80
N PRO A 125 -1.41 7.34 8.57
CA PRO A 125 -0.97 8.08 9.74
C PRO A 125 -0.75 7.16 10.97
N ASP A 126 -1.42 6.00 10.99
CA ASP A 126 -1.48 5.07 12.12
C ASP A 126 -0.40 3.96 12.03
N LEU A 127 0.42 4.01 10.98
CA LEU A 127 1.55 3.09 10.76
C LEU A 127 2.58 3.26 11.89
N LYS A 128 2.61 2.28 12.80
CA LYS A 128 3.70 2.14 13.78
C LYS A 128 5.00 1.90 13.01
N PHE A 129 6.07 2.59 13.40
CA PHE A 129 7.35 2.56 12.70
C PHE A 129 8.33 1.61 13.39
N ASP A 130 8.72 0.57 12.67
CA ASP A 130 9.57 -0.55 13.08
C ASP A 130 10.37 -1.08 11.87
N GLU A 131 11.17 -2.14 12.07
CA GLU A 131 12.03 -2.70 11.02
C GLU A 131 11.25 -3.34 9.84
N GLU A 132 9.98 -3.73 10.06
CA GLU A 132 9.11 -4.32 9.06
C GLU A 132 8.49 -3.21 8.17
N SER A 133 7.82 -2.26 8.81
CA SER A 133 7.11 -1.13 8.19
C SER A 133 8.05 -0.11 7.53
N GLU A 134 9.27 0.08 8.06
CA GLU A 134 10.30 0.93 7.43
C GLU A 134 11.11 0.17 6.38
N SER A 135 10.44 -0.67 5.57
CA SER A 135 11.05 -1.45 4.50
C SER A 135 10.19 -1.56 3.23
N LEU A 136 10.78 -2.05 2.14
CA LEU A 136 10.17 -2.14 0.81
C LEU A 136 10.47 -3.52 0.19
N PRO A 137 9.55 -4.51 0.32
CA PRO A 137 9.70 -5.86 -0.21
C PRO A 137 9.26 -6.00 -1.68
N VAL A 138 10.19 -6.42 -2.55
CA VAL A 138 9.97 -6.61 -3.99
C VAL A 138 9.83 -8.08 -4.32
N PHE A 139 8.82 -8.43 -5.11
CA PHE A 139 8.42 -9.81 -5.40
C PHE A 139 8.46 -10.13 -6.89
N SER A 140 8.54 -11.42 -7.18
CA SER A 140 8.31 -11.99 -8.51
C SER A 140 6.84 -11.85 -8.88
N GLY A 141 6.54 -11.13 -9.96
CA GLY A 141 5.19 -11.04 -10.51
C GLY A 141 4.68 -12.37 -11.07
N GLU A 142 5.59 -13.31 -11.38
CA GLU A 142 5.28 -14.64 -11.95
C GLU A 142 5.06 -15.70 -10.86
N THR A 143 5.89 -15.72 -9.81
CA THR A 143 5.89 -16.78 -8.77
C THR A 143 5.36 -16.33 -7.40
N GLY A 144 5.24 -15.02 -7.16
CA GLY A 144 4.85 -14.47 -5.85
C GLY A 144 5.96 -14.50 -4.79
N GLU A 145 7.16 -14.99 -5.14
CA GLU A 145 8.29 -15.10 -4.22
C GLU A 145 8.98 -13.76 -3.96
N LEU A 146 9.49 -13.56 -2.74
CA LEU A 146 10.26 -12.37 -2.38
C LEU A 146 11.63 -12.40 -3.06
N LEU A 147 11.94 -11.37 -3.85
CA LEU A 147 13.22 -11.20 -4.55
C LEU A 147 14.25 -10.44 -3.69
N PHE A 148 13.82 -9.36 -3.03
CA PHE A 148 14.63 -8.61 -2.05
C PHE A 148 13.77 -7.68 -1.18
N LYS A 149 14.22 -7.35 0.05
CA LYS A 149 13.54 -6.43 0.98
C LYS A 149 14.50 -5.29 1.36
N ASN A 150 14.13 -4.05 1.02
CA ASN A 150 14.98 -2.87 1.18
C ASN A 150 14.59 -2.04 2.40
N LYS A 151 15.49 -1.85 3.38
CA LYS A 151 15.27 -0.93 4.50
C LYS A 151 15.27 0.54 4.05
N VAL A 152 14.33 1.32 4.56
CA VAL A 152 14.14 2.76 4.32
C VAL A 152 13.77 3.49 5.62
N PRO A 153 14.65 3.48 6.64
CA PRO A 153 14.34 4.05 7.95
C PRO A 153 14.00 5.54 7.88
N GLY A 154 13.01 5.96 8.68
CA GLY A 154 12.46 7.32 8.67
C GLY A 154 11.67 7.72 7.42
N ALA A 155 11.46 6.82 6.45
CA ALA A 155 10.74 7.14 5.22
C ALA A 155 9.23 7.26 5.44
N ARG A 156 8.57 8.19 4.74
CA ARG A 156 7.14 8.45 4.88
C ARG A 156 6.46 8.45 3.51
N ARG A 157 5.42 7.63 3.36
CA ARG A 157 4.57 7.57 2.15
C ARG A 157 3.48 8.64 2.28
N VAL A 158 3.31 9.47 1.27
CA VAL A 158 2.37 10.59 1.24
C VAL A 158 1.53 10.58 -0.03
N SER A 159 0.29 11.07 0.07
CA SER A 159 -0.53 11.40 -1.11
C SER A 159 0.04 12.65 -1.77
N ARG A 160 0.26 12.59 -3.10
CA ARG A 160 0.78 13.73 -3.86
C ARG A 160 -0.24 14.87 -3.92
N GLN A 161 -1.54 14.58 -3.91
CA GLN A 161 -2.62 15.55 -3.84
C GLN A 161 -2.73 16.17 -2.46
N ARG A 162 -2.77 15.39 -1.37
CA ARG A 162 -2.85 15.93 0.00
C ARG A 162 -1.60 16.74 0.36
N LEU A 163 -0.40 16.26 0.01
CA LEU A 163 0.83 17.04 0.19
C LEU A 163 0.81 18.33 -0.63
N ARG A 164 0.36 18.30 -1.90
CA ARG A 164 0.25 19.51 -2.72
C ARG A 164 -0.77 20.50 -2.15
N GLY A 165 -1.87 20.01 -1.56
CA GLY A 165 -2.85 20.86 -0.87
C GLY A 165 -2.25 21.55 0.35
N LEU A 166 -1.63 20.79 1.25
CA LEU A 166 -0.95 21.31 2.44
C LEU A 166 0.11 22.38 2.08
N LEU A 167 0.91 22.12 1.04
CA LEU A 167 1.95 23.07 0.59
C LEU A 167 1.40 24.27 -0.18
N ALA A 168 0.19 24.19 -0.76
CA ALA A 168 -0.40 25.28 -1.54
C ALA A 168 -1.23 26.24 -0.69
N HIS A 169 -1.96 25.76 0.33
CA HIS A 169 -3.01 26.50 1.06
C HIS A 169 -2.63 27.94 1.42
N GLU A 170 -1.60 28.13 2.25
CA GLU A 170 -1.19 29.47 2.71
C GLU A 170 -0.50 30.33 1.62
N LEU A 171 -0.04 29.73 0.52
CA LEU A 171 0.50 30.45 -0.63
C LEU A 171 -0.62 30.92 -1.57
N ASP A 172 -1.71 30.19 -1.64
CA ASP A 172 -2.91 30.53 -2.41
C ASP A 172 -3.70 31.65 -1.69
N GLU A 173 -3.95 31.49 -0.39
CA GLU A 173 -4.61 32.50 0.46
C GLU A 173 -3.86 33.85 0.48
N ALA A 174 -2.53 33.81 0.40
CA ALA A 174 -1.68 34.99 0.34
C ALA A 174 -1.52 35.58 -1.08
N GLY A 175 -2.17 35.01 -2.11
CA GLY A 175 -2.10 35.50 -3.50
C GLY A 175 -0.75 35.30 -4.19
N ILE A 176 0.11 34.42 -3.64
CA ILE A 176 1.44 34.10 -4.18
C ILE A 176 1.31 33.15 -5.38
N ILE A 177 0.34 32.23 -5.34
CA ILE A 177 0.00 31.39 -6.49
C ILE A 177 -0.88 32.17 -7.46
N ARG A 178 -0.49 32.20 -8.73
CA ARG A 178 -1.17 32.87 -9.83
C ARG A 178 -1.61 31.82 -10.84
N TRP A 179 -2.86 31.40 -10.71
CA TRP A 179 -3.51 30.42 -11.57
C TRP A 179 -3.84 30.98 -12.96
N GLY A 180 -4.02 30.09 -13.94
CA GLY A 180 -4.22 30.39 -15.36
C GLY A 180 -2.97 30.89 -16.08
N LYS A 181 -1.82 31.03 -15.39
CA LYS A 181 -0.59 31.62 -15.91
C LYS A 181 0.30 30.58 -16.58
N ARG A 182 -0.01 30.33 -17.85
CA ARG A 182 0.77 29.46 -18.73
C ARG A 182 1.84 30.25 -19.47
N LEU A 183 3.11 29.90 -19.26
CA LEU A 183 4.27 30.59 -19.84
C LEU A 183 4.29 30.47 -21.38
N ALA A 184 4.41 31.60 -22.08
CA ALA A 184 4.59 31.66 -23.53
C ALA A 184 6.07 31.84 -23.92
N GLY A 185 6.77 32.75 -23.25
CA GLY A 185 8.15 33.18 -23.53
C GLY A 185 8.76 33.99 -22.39
N PHE A 186 9.99 34.47 -22.58
CA PHE A 186 10.64 35.47 -21.72
C PHE A 186 11.53 36.41 -22.54
N SER A 187 11.86 37.57 -21.98
CA SER A 187 12.78 38.57 -22.54
C SER A 187 13.59 39.26 -21.42
N HIS A 188 14.71 39.88 -21.76
CA HIS A 188 15.41 40.79 -20.83
C HIS A 188 14.82 42.21 -20.94
N GLY A 189 14.85 42.97 -19.84
CA GLY A 189 14.49 44.40 -19.88
C GLY A 189 15.46 45.23 -20.74
N GLU A 190 14.97 46.34 -21.31
CA GLU A 190 15.62 47.07 -22.41
C GLU A 190 17.00 47.68 -22.09
N GLU A 191 17.42 47.74 -20.82
CA GLU A 191 18.65 48.44 -20.39
C GLU A 191 19.90 47.55 -20.27
N SER A 192 19.80 46.21 -20.18
CA SER A 192 20.92 45.25 -20.39
C SER A 192 20.53 43.79 -20.06
N GLU A 193 21.39 42.83 -20.43
CA GLU A 193 21.38 41.44 -19.91
C GLU A 193 21.49 41.36 -18.37
N ALA A 194 21.95 42.44 -17.71
CA ALA A 194 21.99 42.56 -16.25
C ALA A 194 20.66 43.07 -15.63
N GLY A 195 19.63 43.35 -16.44
CA GLY A 195 18.29 43.69 -15.98
C GLY A 195 17.48 42.49 -15.46
N PRO A 196 16.24 42.73 -14.98
CA PRO A 196 15.30 41.66 -14.66
C PRO A 196 14.87 40.89 -15.90
N VAL A 197 14.39 39.66 -15.69
CA VAL A 197 13.78 38.81 -16.71
C VAL A 197 12.28 39.08 -16.73
N GLN A 198 11.76 39.52 -17.88
CA GLN A 198 10.34 39.67 -18.14
C GLN A 198 9.77 38.35 -18.65
N LEU A 199 8.92 37.72 -17.86
CA LEU A 199 8.11 36.58 -18.25
C LEU A 199 6.90 37.05 -19.07
N GLN A 200 6.48 36.24 -20.04
CA GLN A 200 5.34 36.50 -20.92
C GLN A 200 4.39 35.29 -20.88
N PHE A 201 3.10 35.51 -20.65
CA PHE A 201 2.09 34.45 -20.49
C PHE A 201 1.13 34.38 -21.69
N GLU A 202 0.52 33.21 -21.92
CA GLU A 202 -0.40 32.98 -23.05
C GLU A 202 -1.71 33.81 -22.96
N ASP A 203 -2.00 34.42 -21.81
CA ASP A 203 -3.10 35.38 -21.63
C ASP A 203 -2.72 36.85 -21.96
N GLY A 204 -1.50 37.07 -22.46
CA GLY A 204 -0.97 38.39 -22.80
C GLY A 204 -0.44 39.21 -21.62
N THR A 205 -0.48 38.69 -20.39
CA THR A 205 0.14 39.35 -19.23
C THR A 205 1.65 39.09 -19.16
N THR A 206 2.36 39.98 -18.47
CA THR A 206 3.81 39.88 -18.23
C THR A 206 4.14 39.96 -16.74
N TYR A 207 5.37 39.58 -16.37
CA TYR A 207 5.89 39.77 -15.01
C TYR A 207 7.41 39.87 -15.00
N ASP A 208 7.95 40.91 -14.37
CA ASP A 208 9.39 41.10 -14.22
C ASP A 208 9.88 40.46 -12.91
N ALA A 209 10.94 39.66 -12.99
CA ALA A 209 11.57 39.00 -11.84
C ALA A 209 13.10 39.13 -11.88
N ASN A 210 13.75 39.11 -10.72
CA ASN A 210 15.22 39.11 -10.65
C ASN A 210 15.79 37.72 -10.97
N TYR A 211 15.08 36.68 -10.53
CA TYR A 211 15.42 35.26 -10.67
C TYR A 211 14.21 34.45 -11.13
N VAL A 212 14.42 33.41 -11.93
CA VAL A 212 13.37 32.54 -12.45
C VAL A 212 13.74 31.07 -12.23
N LEU A 213 12.80 30.29 -11.67
CA LEU A 213 12.93 28.85 -11.44
C LEU A 213 11.86 28.07 -12.21
N GLY A 214 12.26 27.21 -13.14
CA GLY A 214 11.38 26.27 -13.82
C GLY A 214 11.11 25.03 -12.97
N ALA A 215 9.88 24.87 -12.51
CA ALA A 215 9.38 23.69 -11.79
C ALA A 215 8.13 23.10 -12.48
N ASP A 216 7.97 23.35 -13.79
CA ASP A 216 6.74 23.16 -14.57
C ASP A 216 6.55 21.74 -15.15
N GLY A 217 7.36 20.78 -14.67
CA GLY A 217 7.20 19.35 -14.87
C GLY A 217 7.95 18.79 -16.09
N SER A 218 7.75 17.49 -16.36
CA SER A 218 8.47 16.74 -17.40
C SER A 218 8.39 17.40 -18.79
N SER A 219 7.21 17.91 -19.17
CA SER A 219 6.97 18.68 -20.38
C SER A 219 7.32 20.18 -20.26
N SER A 220 8.33 20.54 -19.45
CA SER A 220 8.71 21.92 -19.13
C SER A 220 8.80 22.81 -20.37
N LYS A 221 8.08 23.93 -20.32
CA LYS A 221 8.08 25.00 -21.31
C LYS A 221 9.28 25.93 -21.09
N LEU A 222 9.70 26.16 -19.84
CA LEU A 222 10.90 26.95 -19.58
C LEU A 222 12.16 26.25 -20.10
N ARG A 223 12.30 24.93 -19.89
CA ARG A 223 13.40 24.15 -20.49
C ARG A 223 13.39 24.26 -22.02
N GLN A 224 12.23 24.13 -22.66
CA GLN A 224 12.13 24.32 -24.12
C GLN A 224 12.56 25.72 -24.57
N LEU A 225 12.30 26.77 -23.79
CA LEU A 225 12.72 28.13 -24.12
C LEU A 225 14.22 28.38 -23.89
N LEU A 226 14.83 27.78 -22.85
CA LEU A 226 16.26 27.91 -22.57
C LEU A 226 17.16 27.31 -23.67
N PHE A 227 16.67 26.27 -24.35
CA PHE A 227 17.29 25.62 -25.50
C PHE A 227 16.72 26.10 -26.86
N ASP A 228 16.13 27.30 -26.93
CA ASP A 228 15.57 27.89 -28.17
C ASP A 228 14.60 26.98 -28.98
N LYS A 229 13.93 26.05 -28.29
CA LYS A 229 13.01 25.00 -28.78
C LYS A 229 13.67 23.84 -29.53
N ASP A 230 14.97 23.64 -29.36
CA ASP A 230 15.73 22.48 -29.86
C ASP A 230 15.07 21.15 -29.44
N GLU A 231 15.21 20.14 -30.30
CA GLU A 231 14.76 18.78 -30.01
C GLU A 231 15.53 18.17 -28.82
N ALA A 232 16.76 18.63 -28.59
CA ALA A 232 17.60 18.27 -27.44
C ALA A 232 16.95 18.55 -26.07
N ALA A 233 15.94 19.42 -25.98
CA ALA A 233 15.20 19.72 -24.75
C ALA A 233 13.89 18.91 -24.58
N ARG A 234 13.49 18.11 -25.58
CA ARG A 234 12.25 17.32 -25.53
C ARG A 234 12.46 16.04 -24.72
N VAL A 235 11.41 15.61 -24.01
CA VAL A 235 11.42 14.30 -23.33
C VAL A 235 11.39 13.18 -24.35
N GLN A 236 12.17 12.13 -24.09
CA GLN A 236 12.19 10.90 -24.87
C GLN A 236 11.13 9.94 -24.34
N LEU A 237 10.43 9.25 -25.25
CA LEU A 237 9.54 8.15 -24.91
C LEU A 237 10.37 6.92 -24.55
N SER A 238 10.02 6.22 -23.48
CA SER A 238 10.85 5.13 -22.94
C SER A 238 10.57 3.75 -23.52
N GLY A 239 9.46 3.56 -24.26
CA GLY A 239 8.98 2.21 -24.62
C GLY A 239 8.38 1.44 -23.44
N PHE A 240 8.37 2.00 -22.23
CA PHE A 240 7.70 1.43 -21.05
C PHE A 240 6.35 2.12 -20.83
N MET A 241 5.29 1.33 -20.90
CA MET A 241 3.96 1.73 -20.50
C MET A 241 3.80 1.51 -19.00
N PHE A 242 3.02 2.36 -18.34
CA PHE A 242 2.51 2.11 -17.01
C PHE A 242 1.01 2.39 -16.94
N ALA A 243 0.33 1.68 -16.04
CA ALA A 243 -1.06 1.90 -15.71
C ALA A 243 -1.22 2.13 -14.21
N THR A 244 -2.20 2.96 -13.86
CA THR A 244 -2.56 3.29 -12.48
C THR A 244 -4.07 3.29 -12.32
N ALA A 245 -4.60 2.64 -11.28
CA ALA A 245 -5.96 2.88 -10.78
C ALA A 245 -5.94 3.00 -9.25
N ILE A 246 -6.93 3.70 -8.70
CA ILE A 246 -7.17 3.85 -7.26
C ILE A 246 -8.55 3.25 -6.96
N VAL A 247 -8.62 2.26 -6.06
CA VAL A 247 -9.85 1.46 -5.83
C VAL A 247 -10.13 1.22 -4.35
N GLN A 248 -11.38 1.29 -3.90
CA GLN A 248 -11.75 0.93 -2.51
C GLN A 248 -11.81 -0.60 -2.34
N ALA A 249 -10.65 -1.25 -2.24
CA ALA A 249 -10.56 -2.69 -2.04
C ALA A 249 -10.98 -3.07 -0.60
N PRO A 250 -11.99 -3.95 -0.40
CA PRO A 250 -12.58 -4.26 0.92
C PRO A 250 -11.66 -5.09 1.85
N GLN A 251 -10.36 -5.13 1.56
CA GLN A 251 -9.40 -6.14 2.01
C GLN A 251 -7.99 -5.57 2.26
N ALA A 252 -7.86 -4.23 2.28
CA ALA A 252 -6.58 -3.53 2.45
C ALA A 252 -5.79 -3.88 3.74
N ARG A 253 -6.40 -4.57 4.71
CA ARG A 253 -5.75 -4.96 5.98
C ARG A 253 -4.60 -5.97 5.84
N CYS A 254 -4.49 -6.69 4.71
CA CYS A 254 -3.57 -7.84 4.58
C CYS A 254 -2.53 -7.74 3.44
N THR A 255 -2.41 -6.58 2.78
CA THR A 255 -1.51 -6.39 1.61
C THR A 255 -0.58 -5.18 1.75
N ALA A 256 -0.14 -4.90 2.98
CA ALA A 256 0.81 -3.81 3.29
C ALA A 256 2.19 -4.02 2.63
N ASP A 257 2.60 -5.27 2.47
CA ASP A 257 3.96 -5.68 2.13
C ASP A 257 4.14 -6.07 0.65
N PHE A 258 3.67 -5.27 -0.32
CA PHE A 258 3.82 -5.58 -1.75
C PHE A 258 4.24 -4.39 -2.63
N PHE A 259 5.48 -4.36 -3.12
CA PHE A 259 6.03 -3.19 -3.84
C PHE A 259 5.41 -2.89 -5.23
N SER A 260 4.67 -3.82 -5.83
CA SER A 260 3.84 -3.58 -7.03
C SER A 260 2.48 -2.92 -6.73
N LEU A 261 2.15 -2.77 -5.44
CA LEU A 261 0.82 -2.38 -4.94
C LEU A 261 0.95 -1.34 -3.82
N VAL A 262 0.73 -0.06 -4.12
CA VAL A 262 0.91 1.01 -3.12
C VAL A 262 -0.43 1.45 -2.54
N MET A 263 -0.83 0.81 -1.45
CA MET A 263 -2.08 1.14 -0.75
C MET A 263 -2.08 2.55 -0.15
N TYR A 264 -3.28 3.06 0.11
CA TYR A 264 -3.61 4.37 0.64
C TYR A 264 -4.67 4.22 1.75
N ALA A 265 -4.34 4.69 2.95
CA ALA A 265 -5.34 5.02 3.95
C ALA A 265 -5.81 6.45 3.71
N GLU A 266 -7.13 6.62 3.64
CA GLU A 266 -7.74 7.82 4.19
C GLU A 266 -7.85 7.60 5.71
N ALA A 267 -7.52 8.58 6.54
CA ALA A 267 -7.39 8.41 7.98
C ALA A 267 -8.72 7.94 8.61
N SER A 268 -8.82 6.66 8.95
CA SER A 268 -10.08 5.97 9.23
C SER A 268 -9.84 4.57 9.79
N ASP A 269 -10.30 4.31 11.03
CA ASP A 269 -10.41 2.96 11.59
C ASP A 269 -11.45 2.10 10.82
N ASP A 270 -12.43 2.75 10.19
CA ASP A 270 -13.34 2.13 9.21
C ASP A 270 -12.55 1.78 7.93
N LEU A 271 -12.23 0.49 7.83
CA LEU A 271 -11.49 -0.14 6.73
C LEU A 271 -12.22 -0.05 5.39
N GLY A 272 -13.55 0.12 5.38
CA GLY A 272 -14.36 0.23 4.17
C GLY A 272 -14.06 1.48 3.34
N ARG A 273 -13.30 2.44 3.90
CA ARG A 273 -12.92 3.69 3.24
C ARG A 273 -11.53 3.67 2.60
N TRP A 274 -10.69 2.70 2.94
CA TRP A 274 -9.32 2.60 2.46
C TRP A 274 -9.29 2.42 0.94
N THR A 275 -8.31 3.03 0.27
CA THR A 275 -8.14 2.92 -1.19
C THR A 275 -6.80 2.27 -1.53
N THR A 276 -6.72 1.55 -2.64
CA THR A 276 -5.51 0.87 -3.08
C THR A 276 -5.11 1.41 -4.43
N MET A 277 -3.91 1.99 -4.53
CA MET A 277 -3.31 2.31 -5.82
C MET A 277 -2.46 1.12 -6.28
N TRP A 278 -2.80 0.53 -7.42
CA TRP A 278 -1.94 -0.46 -8.07
C TRP A 278 -1.22 0.14 -9.27
N VAL A 279 -0.02 -0.37 -9.58
CA VAL A 279 0.78 0.08 -10.72
C VAL A 279 1.23 -1.12 -11.55
N LYS A 280 0.64 -1.28 -12.74
CA LYS A 280 1.15 -2.25 -13.74
C LYS A 280 2.18 -1.53 -14.62
N ILE A 281 3.32 -2.16 -14.89
CA ILE A 281 4.35 -1.65 -15.82
C ILE A 281 4.67 -2.73 -16.84
N TRP A 282 4.81 -2.38 -18.13
CA TRP A 282 5.16 -3.34 -19.18
C TRP A 282 5.84 -2.66 -20.39
N ARG A 283 6.46 -3.44 -21.26
CA ARG A 283 7.05 -2.94 -22.51
C ARG A 283 5.97 -2.79 -23.59
N LYS A 284 5.90 -1.60 -24.20
CA LYS A 284 5.02 -1.24 -25.31
C LYS A 284 5.21 -2.14 -26.55
N SER A 285 6.42 -2.67 -26.75
CA SER A 285 6.76 -3.61 -27.81
C SER A 285 6.26 -5.04 -27.58
N VAL A 286 5.98 -5.41 -26.32
CA VAL A 286 5.45 -6.74 -25.95
C VAL A 286 3.93 -6.72 -25.92
N THR A 287 3.34 -5.65 -25.37
CA THR A 287 1.88 -5.48 -25.33
C THR A 287 1.51 -4.05 -25.77
N PRO A 288 1.35 -3.83 -27.09
CA PRO A 288 0.99 -2.52 -27.63
C PRO A 288 -0.38 -2.06 -27.15
N VAL A 289 -0.47 -0.78 -26.76
CA VAL A 289 -1.74 -0.15 -26.35
C VAL A 289 -2.41 0.43 -27.60
N PRO A 290 -3.69 0.11 -27.89
CA PRO A 290 -4.41 0.69 -29.01
C PRO A 290 -4.58 2.20 -28.88
N GLU A 291 -4.64 2.90 -30.01
CA GLU A 291 -4.86 4.35 -30.02
C GLU A 291 -6.20 4.72 -29.36
N GLY A 292 -6.18 5.78 -28.54
CA GLY A 292 -7.32 6.21 -27.73
C GLY A 292 -7.50 5.49 -26.38
N VAL A 293 -6.90 4.31 -26.17
CA VAL A 293 -7.03 3.54 -24.91
C VAL A 293 -6.08 4.08 -23.84
N THR A 294 -6.47 5.19 -23.21
CA THR A 294 -5.62 5.93 -22.25
C THR A 294 -6.24 6.15 -20.87
N ALA A 295 -7.57 6.06 -20.71
CA ALA A 295 -8.23 6.28 -19.43
C ALA A 295 -9.60 5.58 -19.29
N GLY A 296 -10.10 5.52 -18.05
CA GLY A 296 -11.42 5.04 -17.68
C GLY A 296 -11.64 3.56 -17.98
N GLN A 297 -12.90 3.18 -18.23
CA GLN A 297 -13.30 1.79 -18.44
C GLN A 297 -12.53 1.12 -19.60
N GLN A 298 -12.23 1.84 -20.70
CA GLN A 298 -11.51 1.26 -21.84
C GLN A 298 -10.07 0.85 -21.47
N ALA A 299 -9.39 1.66 -20.64
CA ALA A 299 -8.09 1.30 -20.08
C ALA A 299 -8.21 0.08 -19.15
N LEU A 300 -9.24 0.05 -18.31
CA LEU A 300 -9.49 -1.05 -17.38
C LEU A 300 -9.80 -2.38 -18.10
N ASP A 301 -10.68 -2.36 -19.11
CA ASP A 301 -11.04 -3.52 -19.92
C ASP A 301 -9.81 -4.09 -20.64
N TYR A 302 -9.00 -3.20 -21.24
CA TYR A 302 -7.74 -3.57 -21.86
C TYR A 302 -6.78 -4.23 -20.86
N LEU A 303 -6.68 -3.71 -19.63
CA LEU A 303 -5.80 -4.27 -18.59
C LEU A 303 -6.33 -5.60 -18.05
N LYS A 304 -7.65 -5.75 -17.85
CA LYS A 304 -8.29 -7.04 -17.50
C LYS A 304 -8.11 -8.08 -18.62
N ALA A 305 -8.12 -7.68 -19.89
CA ALA A 305 -7.92 -8.58 -21.03
C ALA A 305 -6.45 -8.97 -21.27
N THR A 306 -5.50 -8.08 -21.00
CA THR A 306 -4.07 -8.23 -21.30
C THR A 306 -3.18 -8.52 -20.08
N THR A 307 -3.72 -8.55 -18.87
CA THR A 307 -3.00 -9.02 -17.67
C THR A 307 -3.47 -10.42 -17.33
N LYS A 308 -2.56 -11.38 -17.45
CA LYS A 308 -2.74 -12.79 -17.10
C LYS A 308 -1.44 -13.28 -16.50
N ASP A 309 -1.50 -14.48 -15.93
CA ASP A 309 -0.33 -15.24 -15.52
C ASP A 309 0.57 -14.47 -14.53
N GLN A 310 -0.03 -13.59 -13.73
CA GLN A 310 0.58 -13.01 -12.55
C GLN A 310 0.23 -13.86 -11.33
N ALA A 311 1.17 -13.99 -10.40
CA ALA A 311 0.93 -14.57 -9.10
C ALA A 311 -0.12 -13.76 -8.32
N GLU A 312 -0.93 -14.44 -7.52
CA GLU A 312 -1.81 -13.78 -6.58
C GLU A 312 -1.00 -13.23 -5.39
N PRO A 313 -1.29 -12.02 -4.87
CA PRO A 313 -2.50 -11.22 -5.11
C PRO A 313 -2.43 -10.24 -6.29
N PHE A 314 -1.37 -10.23 -7.10
CA PHE A 314 -1.17 -9.19 -8.12
C PHE A 314 -2.20 -9.26 -9.25
N GLN A 315 -2.62 -10.47 -9.67
CA GLN A 315 -3.71 -10.64 -10.63
C GLN A 315 -5.03 -10.15 -10.03
N PHE A 316 -5.36 -10.54 -8.79
CA PHE A 316 -6.58 -10.18 -8.09
C PHE A 316 -6.86 -8.68 -8.12
N PHE A 317 -5.89 -7.80 -7.84
CA PHE A 317 -6.18 -6.36 -7.79
C PHE A 317 -6.62 -5.79 -9.15
N ILE A 318 -6.12 -6.32 -10.26
CA ILE A 318 -6.54 -5.92 -11.62
C ILE A 318 -7.86 -6.60 -12.00
N ASP A 319 -8.01 -7.88 -11.68
CA ASP A 319 -9.25 -8.66 -11.89
C ASP A 319 -10.45 -8.08 -11.11
N TRP A 320 -10.22 -7.61 -9.89
CA TRP A 320 -11.24 -7.15 -8.94
C TRP A 320 -11.67 -5.71 -9.16
N THR A 321 -10.76 -4.84 -9.65
CA THR A 321 -11.00 -3.40 -9.86
C THR A 321 -12.39 -3.13 -10.45
N PRO A 322 -13.30 -2.45 -9.71
CA PRO A 322 -14.69 -2.28 -10.12
C PRO A 322 -14.82 -1.55 -11.46
N ASP A 323 -15.85 -1.91 -12.23
CA ASP A 323 -16.16 -1.18 -13.45
C ASP A 323 -16.66 0.23 -13.11
N GLY A 324 -16.21 1.22 -13.90
CA GLY A 324 -16.33 2.65 -13.60
C GLY A 324 -15.16 3.25 -12.82
N SER A 325 -14.19 2.45 -12.33
CA SER A 325 -13.02 2.98 -11.60
C SER A 325 -12.15 3.89 -12.47
N GLU A 326 -11.53 4.92 -11.86
CA GLU A 326 -10.51 5.73 -12.53
C GLU A 326 -9.24 4.91 -12.76
N CYS A 327 -9.07 4.47 -13.99
CA CYS A 327 -7.83 3.85 -14.49
C CYS A 327 -7.21 4.75 -15.57
N TYR A 328 -5.87 4.74 -15.66
CA TYR A 328 -5.10 5.53 -16.62
C TYR A 328 -3.95 4.70 -17.17
N ILE A 329 -3.60 4.89 -18.45
CA ILE A 329 -2.45 4.28 -19.13
C ILE A 329 -1.62 5.37 -19.82
N ASP A 330 -0.32 5.39 -19.52
CA ASP A 330 0.63 6.35 -20.07
C ASP A 330 1.93 5.66 -20.49
N GLU A 331 2.67 6.27 -21.42
CA GLU A 331 4.06 5.90 -21.68
C GLU A 331 4.99 6.76 -20.81
N MET A 332 5.87 6.13 -20.02
CA MET A 332 6.84 6.86 -19.21
C MET A 332 7.83 7.60 -20.11
N LYS A 333 8.29 8.78 -19.66
CA LYS A 333 9.12 9.70 -20.43
C LYS A 333 10.27 10.20 -19.57
N TYR A 334 11.43 10.40 -20.17
CA TYR A 334 12.62 10.88 -19.47
C TYR A 334 13.35 11.95 -20.26
N TRP A 335 14.25 12.68 -19.60
CA TRP A 335 15.19 13.60 -20.26
C TRP A 335 16.52 13.59 -19.51
N VAL A 336 17.59 13.18 -20.19
CA VAL A 336 18.94 13.24 -19.63
C VAL A 336 19.37 14.70 -19.57
N SER A 337 19.65 15.18 -18.36
CA SER A 337 20.03 16.57 -18.11
C SER A 337 21.26 16.98 -18.92
N GLN A 338 21.21 18.17 -19.51
CA GLN A 338 22.27 18.74 -20.34
C GLN A 338 22.54 20.20 -19.93
N PRO A 339 23.76 20.72 -20.15
CA PRO A 339 24.06 22.16 -20.00
C PRO A 339 23.13 23.04 -20.84
N PHE A 340 22.79 24.20 -20.27
CA PHE A 340 22.01 25.27 -20.92
C PHE A 340 22.56 26.64 -20.52
N ASP A 341 22.23 27.68 -21.28
CA ASP A 341 22.51 29.06 -20.90
C ASP A 341 21.52 29.53 -19.84
N ASN A 342 21.99 29.62 -18.59
CA ASN A 342 21.24 30.09 -17.43
C ASN A 342 21.03 31.62 -17.38
N ARG A 343 21.40 32.33 -18.46
CA ARG A 343 21.25 33.78 -18.65
C ARG A 343 21.94 34.58 -17.53
N GLY A 344 23.19 34.21 -17.23
CA GLY A 344 24.00 34.82 -16.17
C GLY A 344 23.55 34.45 -14.75
N GLY A 345 22.97 33.27 -14.58
CA GLY A 345 22.38 32.78 -13.33
C GLY A 345 20.98 33.31 -13.04
N ARG A 346 20.31 33.94 -14.01
CA ARG A 346 18.95 34.48 -13.81
C ARG A 346 17.85 33.45 -13.98
N ILE A 347 18.06 32.40 -14.76
CA ILE A 347 17.04 31.40 -15.10
C ILE A 347 17.62 29.99 -14.94
N THR A 348 16.98 29.15 -14.13
CA THR A 348 17.35 27.73 -13.99
C THR A 348 16.12 26.83 -13.78
N LEU A 349 16.33 25.52 -13.57
CA LEU A 349 15.34 24.45 -13.57
C LEU A 349 15.47 23.58 -12.30
N ALA A 350 14.37 22.93 -11.89
CA ALA A 350 14.32 21.98 -10.78
C ALA A 350 13.28 20.85 -10.99
N GLY A 351 13.51 19.70 -10.37
CA GLY A 351 12.65 18.51 -10.44
C GLY A 351 12.51 17.97 -11.86
N ASP A 352 11.32 17.48 -12.20
CA ASP A 352 10.97 17.00 -13.54
C ASP A 352 11.17 18.04 -14.66
N ALA A 353 11.31 19.34 -14.35
CA ALA A 353 11.69 20.32 -15.36
C ALA A 353 13.15 20.17 -15.81
N ALA A 354 14.01 19.55 -14.99
CA ALA A 354 15.45 19.44 -15.17
C ALA A 354 15.99 18.00 -15.27
N HIS A 355 15.35 17.01 -14.64
CA HIS A 355 15.76 15.59 -14.68
C HIS A 355 14.57 14.60 -14.58
N PRO A 356 13.53 14.72 -15.43
CA PRO A 356 12.42 13.75 -15.42
C PRO A 356 12.96 12.35 -15.75
N MET A 357 12.67 11.39 -14.86
CA MET A 357 13.29 10.07 -14.80
C MET A 357 12.25 8.97 -14.60
N LEU A 358 12.62 7.72 -14.89
CA LEU A 358 11.72 6.58 -14.72
C LEU A 358 11.60 6.17 -13.24
N ILE A 359 10.46 5.60 -12.85
CA ILE A 359 10.09 5.42 -11.43
C ILE A 359 10.87 4.32 -10.70
N TYR A 360 11.61 3.46 -11.43
CA TYR A 360 12.29 2.24 -10.93
C TYR A 360 13.34 2.44 -9.83
N ARG A 361 13.69 3.67 -9.42
CA ARG A 361 14.51 3.94 -8.23
C ARG A 361 13.83 4.80 -7.16
N GLY A 362 12.61 5.31 -7.39
CA GLY A 362 11.90 6.24 -6.49
C GLY A 362 12.51 7.65 -6.33
N GLN A 363 13.61 7.97 -7.03
CA GLN A 363 14.48 9.11 -6.69
C GLN A 363 13.95 10.50 -7.12
N GLY A 364 12.99 10.58 -8.05
CA GLY A 364 12.60 11.86 -8.69
C GLY A 364 12.24 12.96 -7.70
N PHE A 365 11.37 12.66 -6.72
CA PHE A 365 11.01 13.66 -5.70
C PHE A 365 12.14 13.93 -4.69
N GLN A 366 13.04 12.97 -4.44
CA GLN A 366 14.20 13.22 -3.58
C GLN A 366 15.16 14.22 -4.24
N HIS A 367 15.40 14.06 -5.54
CA HIS A 367 16.17 15.02 -6.33
C HIS A 367 15.48 16.39 -6.38
N ALA A 368 14.15 16.45 -6.54
CA ALA A 368 13.39 17.69 -6.52
C ALA A 368 13.47 18.46 -5.19
N ILE A 369 13.52 17.75 -4.05
CA ILE A 369 13.75 18.36 -2.73
C ILE A 369 15.19 18.88 -2.62
N LEU A 370 16.17 18.11 -3.11
CA LEU A 370 17.58 18.49 -3.14
C LEU A 370 17.81 19.74 -4.00
N ASP A 371 17.16 19.83 -5.16
CA ASP A 371 17.16 21.02 -6.03
C ASP A 371 16.66 22.26 -5.28
N ALA A 372 15.49 22.15 -4.64
CA ALA A 372 14.89 23.27 -3.91
C ALA A 372 15.78 23.76 -2.76
N SER A 373 16.51 22.87 -2.07
CA SER A 373 17.52 23.29 -1.10
C SER A 373 18.72 23.95 -1.76
N HIS A 374 19.37 23.31 -2.74
CA HIS A 374 20.60 23.85 -3.31
C HIS A 374 20.37 25.18 -4.04
N TYR A 375 19.21 25.39 -4.66
CA TYR A 375 18.81 26.68 -5.26
C TYR A 375 18.60 27.77 -4.21
N LEU A 376 17.93 27.44 -3.10
CA LEU A 376 17.80 28.34 -1.94
C LEU A 376 19.18 28.72 -1.37
N ASP A 377 20.04 27.73 -1.16
CA ASP A 377 21.38 27.92 -0.59
C ASP A 377 22.24 28.83 -1.50
N ALA A 378 22.16 28.66 -2.82
CA ALA A 378 22.82 29.52 -3.80
C ALA A 378 22.29 30.97 -3.76
N LEU A 379 20.96 31.19 -3.74
CA LEU A 379 20.40 32.54 -3.66
C LEU A 379 20.70 33.24 -2.32
N VAL A 380 20.78 32.49 -1.22
CA VAL A 380 21.20 33.01 0.09
C VAL A 380 22.64 33.54 0.03
N GLN A 381 23.57 32.77 -0.55
CA GLN A 381 24.97 33.19 -0.75
C GLN A 381 25.08 34.47 -1.61
N VAL A 382 24.28 34.57 -2.66
CA VAL A 382 24.25 35.77 -3.54
C VAL A 382 23.72 36.99 -2.81
N ARG A 383 22.64 36.85 -2.05
CA ARG A 383 22.06 37.95 -1.24
C ARG A 383 23.04 38.44 -0.17
N GLU A 384 23.79 37.54 0.45
CA GLU A 384 24.77 37.85 1.49
C GLU A 384 26.11 38.34 0.92
N GLY A 385 26.25 38.41 -0.41
CA GLY A 385 27.45 38.89 -1.10
C GLY A 385 28.64 37.93 -1.00
N ALA A 386 28.41 36.67 -0.61
CA ALA A 386 29.43 35.63 -0.50
C ALA A 386 29.86 35.09 -1.88
N GLU A 387 28.94 35.04 -2.83
CA GLU A 387 29.17 34.58 -4.21
C GLU A 387 28.47 35.49 -5.24
N ALA A 388 29.00 35.54 -6.47
CA ALA A 388 28.35 36.24 -7.57
C ALA A 388 27.20 35.40 -8.15
N LEU A 389 26.11 36.04 -8.60
CA LEU A 389 24.92 35.34 -9.12
C LEU A 389 25.23 34.23 -10.15
N GLY A 390 26.00 34.58 -11.19
CA GLY A 390 26.40 33.63 -12.22
C GLY A 390 27.32 32.52 -11.72
N SER A 391 28.10 32.75 -10.65
CA SER A 391 28.94 31.74 -10.00
C SER A 391 28.07 30.74 -9.23
N ALA A 392 27.29 31.24 -8.27
CA ALA A 392 26.44 30.43 -7.39
C ALA A 392 25.42 29.58 -8.17
N ILE A 393 24.74 30.17 -9.16
CA ILE A 393 23.74 29.45 -9.94
C ILE A 393 24.37 28.48 -10.95
N SER A 394 25.53 28.80 -11.55
CA SER A 394 26.23 27.81 -12.39
C SER A 394 26.80 26.64 -11.57
N ALA A 395 27.15 26.86 -10.29
CA ALA A 395 27.52 25.79 -9.38
C ALA A 395 26.32 24.89 -9.02
N TYR A 396 25.15 25.49 -8.77
CA TYR A 396 23.88 24.76 -8.63
C TYR A 396 23.56 23.95 -9.89
N ASP A 397 23.66 24.56 -11.08
CA ASP A 397 23.39 23.92 -12.36
C ASP A 397 24.33 22.72 -12.59
N ALA A 398 25.62 22.87 -12.29
CA ALA A 398 26.61 21.81 -12.46
C ALA A 398 26.34 20.59 -11.54
N ASP A 399 25.96 20.81 -10.28
CA ASP A 399 25.49 19.74 -9.39
C ASP A 399 24.21 19.09 -9.94
N MET A 400 23.18 19.90 -10.17
CA MET A 400 21.85 19.47 -10.58
C MET A 400 21.88 18.67 -11.89
N ILE A 401 22.58 19.15 -12.92
CA ILE A 401 22.75 18.46 -14.21
C ILE A 401 23.57 17.19 -14.02
N GLY A 402 24.69 17.25 -13.28
CA GLY A 402 25.58 16.12 -13.07
C GLY A 402 24.90 14.95 -12.35
N ARG A 403 24.15 15.21 -11.27
CA ARG A 403 23.39 14.17 -10.55
C ARG A 403 22.08 13.81 -11.26
N GLY A 404 21.44 14.76 -11.93
CA GLY A 404 20.21 14.56 -12.72
C GLY A 404 20.44 13.60 -13.88
N ALA A 405 21.42 13.89 -14.75
CA ALA A 405 21.78 13.02 -15.88
C ALA A 405 22.11 11.59 -15.42
N LYS A 406 22.92 11.46 -14.36
CA LYS A 406 23.27 10.16 -13.76
C LYS A 406 22.05 9.41 -13.24
N ALA A 407 21.14 10.07 -12.52
CA ALA A 407 19.93 9.45 -11.99
C ALA A 407 18.95 9.03 -13.11
N VAL A 408 18.80 9.85 -14.15
CA VAL A 408 18.00 9.54 -15.33
C VAL A 408 18.55 8.31 -16.06
N GLN A 409 19.85 8.30 -16.38
CA GLN A 409 20.51 7.16 -17.04
C GLN A 409 20.37 5.87 -16.22
N GLN A 410 20.58 5.94 -14.90
CA GLN A 410 20.34 4.82 -14.00
C GLN A 410 18.87 4.37 -14.02
N SER A 411 17.90 5.29 -14.01
CA SER A 411 16.47 4.92 -14.05
C SER A 411 16.07 4.14 -15.31
N VAL A 412 16.73 4.41 -16.45
CA VAL A 412 16.55 3.65 -17.71
C VAL A 412 17.24 2.29 -17.64
N GLN A 413 18.44 2.20 -17.06
CA GLN A 413 19.11 0.91 -16.85
C GLN A 413 18.33 -0.02 -15.90
N GLU A 414 17.78 0.51 -14.81
CA GLU A 414 16.97 -0.24 -13.86
C GLU A 414 15.65 -0.72 -14.50
N ALA A 415 15.07 0.07 -15.41
CA ALA A 415 13.90 -0.33 -16.19
C ALA A 415 14.17 -1.59 -17.03
N GLU A 416 15.30 -1.62 -17.73
CA GLU A 416 15.72 -2.77 -18.54
C GLU A 416 15.94 -4.02 -17.68
N LEU A 417 16.64 -3.88 -16.55
CA LEU A 417 16.94 -4.97 -15.61
C LEU A 417 15.69 -5.49 -14.87
N SER A 418 14.68 -4.65 -14.66
CA SER A 418 13.45 -5.06 -13.96
C SER A 418 12.58 -6.06 -14.72
N MET A 419 12.83 -6.27 -16.02
CA MET A 419 11.97 -7.03 -16.93
C MET A 419 12.41 -8.48 -17.17
N ASP A 420 13.56 -8.90 -16.66
CA ASP A 420 14.00 -10.32 -16.64
C ASP A 420 14.40 -10.68 -15.20
N PRO A 421 13.71 -11.63 -14.54
CA PRO A 421 14.04 -12.10 -13.18
C PRO A 421 15.52 -12.48 -12.98
N LYS A 422 16.22 -12.94 -14.04
CA LYS A 422 17.66 -13.27 -14.00
C LYS A 422 18.56 -12.04 -13.86
N THR A 423 18.02 -10.85 -14.12
CA THR A 423 18.74 -9.57 -14.11
C THR A 423 18.25 -8.60 -13.03
N VAL A 424 17.09 -8.85 -12.41
CA VAL A 424 16.57 -8.07 -11.26
C VAL A 424 17.59 -7.99 -10.11
N SER A 425 18.31 -9.07 -9.81
CA SER A 425 19.39 -9.10 -8.79
C SER A 425 20.59 -8.19 -9.12
N GLN A 426 20.71 -7.73 -10.37
CA GLN A 426 21.74 -6.82 -10.82
C GLN A 426 21.32 -5.34 -10.68
N MET A 427 20.06 -5.05 -10.36
CA MET A 427 19.58 -3.69 -10.12
C MET A 427 20.37 -3.01 -8.99
N LEU A 428 20.60 -1.71 -9.10
CA LEU A 428 21.08 -0.86 -8.00
C LEU A 428 20.09 -0.89 -6.84
N MET A 429 18.78 -0.94 -7.11
CA MET A 429 17.79 -1.15 -6.06
C MET A 429 17.97 -2.48 -5.32
N ALA A 430 18.31 -3.58 -5.99
CA ALA A 430 18.55 -4.86 -5.34
C ALA A 430 19.87 -4.91 -4.56
N ARG A 431 20.92 -4.23 -5.06
CA ARG A 431 22.29 -4.30 -4.50
C ARG A 431 22.67 -3.18 -3.53
N GLN A 432 21.96 -2.06 -3.57
CA GLN A 432 22.29 -0.81 -2.85
C GLN A 432 21.04 -0.09 -2.29
N GLY A 433 19.85 -0.59 -2.58
CA GLY A 433 18.59 -0.04 -2.11
C GLY A 433 18.28 1.37 -2.62
N HIS A 434 17.54 2.10 -1.79
CA HIS A 434 17.01 3.43 -2.08
C HIS A 434 17.99 4.58 -1.76
N GLY A 435 19.22 4.26 -1.35
CA GLY A 435 20.23 5.24 -0.94
C GLY A 435 20.54 6.29 -2.00
N SER A 436 20.92 7.50 -1.55
CA SER A 436 21.32 8.57 -2.44
C SER A 436 22.54 8.17 -3.27
N THR A 437 22.62 8.63 -4.52
CA THR A 437 23.74 8.36 -5.42
C THR A 437 25.05 9.07 -5.01
N GLN A 438 25.04 9.69 -3.83
CA GLN A 438 26.12 10.37 -3.11
C GLN A 438 26.07 9.96 -1.61
N GLN A 439 26.24 8.68 -1.28
CA GLN A 439 26.50 8.29 0.12
C GLN A 439 27.89 8.79 0.56
N ARG A 440 27.93 10.04 1.03
CA ARG A 440 28.86 10.53 2.04
C ARG A 440 28.03 10.96 3.24
N ASP A 441 28.62 10.81 4.42
CA ASP A 441 27.91 10.96 5.69
C ASP A 441 27.41 12.40 5.93
N PHE A 442 26.11 12.55 6.21
CA PHE A 442 25.47 13.82 6.51
C PHE A 442 25.71 14.30 7.96
N SER A 443 26.33 13.48 8.81
CA SER A 443 26.69 13.83 10.20
C SER A 443 27.50 15.13 10.35
N ASN A 444 28.23 15.53 9.31
CA ASN A 444 29.13 16.69 9.37
C ASN A 444 28.46 18.07 9.12
N TYR A 445 27.17 18.13 8.78
CA TYR A 445 26.46 19.41 8.64
C TYR A 445 25.98 19.96 10.01
N SER A 446 26.94 20.35 10.84
CA SER A 446 26.68 21.18 12.02
C SER A 446 26.40 22.63 11.62
N LEU A 447 25.41 23.27 12.26
CA LEU A 447 25.10 24.68 12.04
C LEU A 447 26.30 25.58 12.39
N PRO A 448 26.67 26.57 11.55
CA PRO A 448 27.79 27.46 11.83
C PRO A 448 27.46 28.38 13.02
N ASN A 449 28.08 28.10 14.16
CA ASN A 449 27.94 28.91 15.37
C ASN A 449 28.68 30.25 15.20
N PRO A 450 28.01 31.42 15.30
CA PRO A 450 28.58 32.71 14.90
C PRO A 450 29.61 33.24 15.91
N GLY A 451 30.85 32.73 15.87
CA GLY A 451 31.89 33.21 16.78
C GLY A 451 33.25 32.51 16.77
N LYS A 452 33.97 32.50 15.64
CA LYS A 452 35.45 32.66 15.55
C LYS A 452 35.95 32.57 14.11
N ALA A 453 36.74 33.54 13.68
CA ALA A 453 37.54 33.45 12.47
C ALA A 453 39.01 33.23 12.84
N THR A 454 39.66 32.23 12.23
CA THR A 454 41.14 32.18 12.07
C THR A 454 41.53 31.14 11.02
N GLN A 455 42.40 31.58 10.09
CA GLN A 455 43.40 30.83 9.32
C GLN A 455 42.94 29.67 8.41
N ALA A 456 43.37 29.77 7.15
CA ALA A 456 43.38 28.68 6.17
C ALA A 456 44.67 27.87 6.27
N ASP A 457 44.67 26.67 5.70
CA ASP A 457 45.91 26.03 5.26
C ASP A 457 45.71 25.26 3.93
N ASN A 458 46.82 24.97 3.23
CA ASN A 458 46.80 24.58 1.82
C ASN A 458 46.87 23.06 1.60
N ALA A 459 46.08 22.53 0.66
CA ALA A 459 46.23 21.17 0.14
C ALA A 459 45.88 21.08 -1.35
N ALA A 460 46.78 21.54 -2.22
CA ALA A 460 46.71 21.30 -3.65
C ALA A 460 47.42 19.98 -4.04
N THR A 461 47.09 19.44 -5.21
CA THR A 461 47.81 18.35 -5.91
C THR A 461 47.49 16.90 -5.46
N VAL A 462 46.41 16.34 -6.02
CA VAL A 462 46.53 15.07 -6.77
C VAL A 462 45.74 15.22 -8.07
N ALA A 463 46.41 15.09 -9.21
CA ALA A 463 45.81 14.98 -10.53
C ALA A 463 46.38 13.75 -11.25
N ALA A 464 45.66 13.26 -12.27
CA ALA A 464 45.97 12.08 -13.08
C ALA A 464 45.97 10.73 -12.32
N ASN A 465 44.85 10.01 -12.37
CA ASN A 465 44.76 8.76 -13.16
C ASN A 465 43.37 8.09 -13.08
N THR A 466 42.55 8.31 -14.10
CA THR A 466 41.50 7.35 -14.53
C THR A 466 41.24 7.54 -16.02
N THR A 467 41.49 6.50 -16.81
CA THR A 467 41.20 6.49 -18.25
C THR A 467 39.70 6.37 -18.49
N VAL A 468 39.15 7.25 -19.33
CA VAL A 468 37.76 7.17 -19.80
C VAL A 468 37.72 6.32 -21.06
N ASP A 469 37.23 5.08 -20.95
CA ASP A 469 36.95 4.25 -22.12
C ASP A 469 35.77 4.81 -22.91
N LYS A 470 35.96 4.92 -24.23
CA LYS A 470 34.95 5.46 -25.15
C LYS A 470 34.04 4.35 -25.66
N PHE A 471 32.76 4.39 -25.30
CA PHE A 471 31.74 3.64 -26.04
C PHE A 471 31.26 4.46 -27.26
N PRO A 472 31.17 3.87 -28.46
CA PRO A 472 30.78 4.58 -29.66
C PRO A 472 29.26 4.73 -29.78
N ALA A 473 28.81 5.91 -30.18
CA ALA A 473 27.43 6.16 -30.57
C ALA A 473 27.35 6.31 -32.10
N THR A 474 26.60 5.41 -32.76
CA THR A 474 25.77 5.66 -33.96
C THR A 474 25.13 4.35 -34.41
N VAL A 475 23.83 4.37 -34.71
CA VAL A 475 23.14 3.40 -35.57
C VAL A 475 22.32 4.23 -36.57
N PRO A 476 22.49 4.06 -37.89
CA PRO A 476 21.88 4.95 -38.88
C PRO A 476 20.42 4.59 -39.19
N HIS A 477 19.63 5.61 -39.54
CA HIS A 477 18.33 5.41 -40.20
C HIS A 477 18.49 4.91 -41.64
N GLY A 478 17.52 4.12 -42.11
CA GLY A 478 17.35 3.74 -43.51
C GLY A 478 15.88 3.47 -43.81
N ASP A 479 15.38 4.01 -44.92
CA ASP A 479 13.97 4.00 -45.35
C ASP A 479 13.83 3.31 -46.74
N PRO A 480 12.67 3.13 -47.40
CA PRO A 480 12.19 1.75 -47.59
C PRO A 480 11.93 1.28 -49.04
N GLY A 481 12.29 0.00 -49.29
CA GLY A 481 11.77 -0.86 -50.39
C GLY A 481 12.30 -0.58 -51.83
N PRO A 482 11.84 -1.32 -52.86
CA PRO A 482 10.96 -2.50 -52.84
C PRO A 482 11.48 -3.75 -53.64
N ALA A 483 10.81 -4.89 -53.42
CA ALA A 483 10.65 -6.13 -54.22
C ALA A 483 11.57 -6.47 -55.45
N LEU A 484 12.00 -7.75 -55.53
CA LEU A 484 11.66 -8.69 -56.64
C LEU A 484 12.25 -10.14 -56.49
N ASN A 485 11.36 -11.11 -56.24
CA ASN A 485 11.17 -12.42 -56.94
C ASN A 485 12.31 -13.45 -57.24
N GLN A 486 11.92 -14.75 -57.19
CA GLN A 486 12.60 -15.99 -57.74
C GLN A 486 13.90 -16.51 -57.04
N SER A 487 14.22 -17.82 -57.00
CA SER A 487 13.41 -19.06 -57.09
C SER A 487 14.22 -20.36 -56.77
N ALA A 488 13.68 -21.26 -55.93
CA ALA A 488 14.03 -22.71 -55.80
C ALA A 488 15.52 -23.08 -55.44
N THR A 489 15.96 -24.32 -55.15
CA THR A 489 15.36 -25.69 -55.13
C THR A 489 15.81 -26.54 -53.92
N GLN A 490 14.92 -27.48 -53.53
CA GLN A 490 15.09 -28.78 -52.81
C GLN A 490 16.48 -29.31 -52.37
N GLY A 491 16.54 -29.98 -51.21
CA GLY A 491 17.63 -30.90 -50.83
C GLY A 491 17.45 -31.64 -49.50
N SER A 492 17.19 -32.95 -49.52
CA SER A 492 17.24 -33.90 -48.37
C SER A 492 17.50 -35.31 -48.94
N PRO A 493 18.22 -36.25 -48.27
CA PRO A 493 17.55 -37.12 -47.28
C PRO A 493 18.40 -37.89 -46.19
N THR A 494 17.72 -38.31 -45.12
CA THR A 494 17.83 -39.61 -44.37
C THR A 494 19.05 -40.09 -43.54
N ARG A 495 18.69 -40.57 -42.31
CA ARG A 495 19.04 -41.85 -41.61
C ARG A 495 20.11 -41.93 -40.48
N SER A 496 19.74 -42.69 -39.45
CA SER A 496 20.42 -43.08 -38.18
C SER A 496 20.96 -44.55 -38.27
N PRO A 497 21.32 -45.35 -37.20
CA PRO A 497 21.25 -45.18 -35.72
C PRO A 497 22.42 -45.78 -34.84
N ALA A 498 22.24 -45.76 -33.49
CA ALA A 498 22.83 -46.63 -32.43
C ALA A 498 24.34 -46.47 -32.06
N ALA A 499 24.89 -46.92 -30.90
CA ALA A 499 24.39 -47.70 -29.73
C ALA A 499 25.17 -47.39 -28.40
N SER A 500 24.74 -47.96 -27.25
CA SER A 500 25.46 -47.97 -25.93
C SER A 500 26.22 -49.30 -25.67
N PRO A 501 27.04 -49.48 -24.61
CA PRO A 501 26.54 -50.20 -23.38
C PRO A 501 27.33 -50.07 -22.01
N HIS A 502 26.66 -50.46 -20.89
CA HIS A 502 27.18 -51.17 -19.66
C HIS A 502 28.28 -50.54 -18.73
N VAL A 503 28.48 -50.89 -17.43
CA VAL A 503 27.88 -51.85 -16.43
C VAL A 503 28.06 -51.37 -14.94
N VAL A 504 27.55 -52.12 -13.93
CA VAL A 504 27.50 -51.82 -12.45
C VAL A 504 28.15 -52.99 -11.62
N PRO A 505 27.88 -53.29 -10.32
CA PRO A 505 27.91 -52.56 -9.02
C PRO A 505 28.86 -53.22 -7.95
N HIS A 506 28.72 -52.84 -6.66
CA HIS A 506 28.90 -53.59 -5.36
C HIS A 506 29.67 -52.77 -4.28
N GLU A 507 29.57 -52.99 -2.95
CA GLU A 507 28.44 -53.30 -2.04
C GLU A 507 28.88 -53.05 -0.56
N GLN A 508 28.10 -53.49 0.45
CA GLN A 508 28.25 -53.19 1.89
C GLN A 508 29.24 -54.11 2.65
N ASN A 509 29.71 -53.69 3.84
CA ASN A 509 29.74 -54.56 5.03
C ASN A 509 29.88 -53.80 6.38
N ASP A 510 29.60 -54.51 7.49
CA ASP A 510 29.48 -54.02 8.88
C ASP A 510 30.75 -54.16 9.76
N GLY A 511 30.71 -53.59 10.99
CA GLY A 511 31.65 -53.88 12.09
C GLY A 511 31.82 -52.72 13.10
N GLN A 512 30.92 -52.49 14.06
CA GLN A 512 30.87 -53.05 15.43
C GLN A 512 32.00 -52.70 16.42
N GLN A 513 31.61 -51.85 17.39
CA GLN A 513 31.81 -51.94 18.86
C GLN A 513 33.19 -51.76 19.56
N HIS A 514 33.09 -51.05 20.71
CA HIS A 514 34.02 -51.01 21.86
C HIS A 514 35.36 -50.26 21.62
N GLN A 515 36.00 -49.61 22.61
CA GLN A 515 35.76 -49.57 24.06
C GLN A 515 36.20 -48.23 24.72
N GLN A 516 35.82 -48.05 25.99
CA GLN A 516 36.47 -47.39 27.15
C GLN A 516 37.86 -46.67 26.96
N GLN A 517 38.28 -45.65 27.74
CA GLN A 517 37.88 -45.21 29.10
C GLN A 517 38.34 -43.76 29.44
N GLU A 518 37.99 -43.27 30.65
CA GLU A 518 38.60 -42.26 31.59
C GLU A 518 39.81 -41.37 31.17
N GLU A 519 40.12 -40.19 31.71
CA GLU A 519 40.01 -39.54 33.05
C GLU A 519 39.74 -37.99 32.88
N GLN A 520 39.43 -37.10 33.85
CA GLN A 520 38.93 -37.08 35.24
C GLN A 520 38.43 -35.63 35.60
N HIS A 521 37.88 -35.41 36.81
CA HIS A 521 37.58 -34.10 37.44
C HIS A 521 38.34 -33.98 38.79
N PRO A 522 38.65 -32.77 39.32
CA PRO A 522 37.76 -32.07 40.29
C PRO A 522 37.83 -30.51 40.18
N SER A 523 37.13 -29.65 40.93
CA SER A 523 36.32 -29.75 42.19
C SER A 523 35.14 -28.72 42.15
N ILE A 524 34.05 -28.69 42.95
CA ILE A 524 33.64 -29.25 44.26
C ILE A 524 34.26 -28.49 45.48
N ILE A 525 33.60 -28.06 46.57
CA ILE A 525 32.21 -27.74 47.03
C ILE A 525 32.37 -27.09 48.46
N PRO A 526 31.47 -26.30 49.13
CA PRO A 526 30.02 -26.49 49.33
C PRO A 526 29.17 -25.17 49.31
N ALA A 527 27.98 -25.17 49.93
CA ALA A 527 27.18 -24.01 50.36
C ALA A 527 26.49 -24.26 51.73
N ALA A 528 25.85 -23.26 52.34
CA ALA A 528 24.90 -23.34 53.48
C ALA A 528 24.14 -21.99 53.61
N GLY A 529 22.93 -21.86 54.15
CA GLY A 529 21.96 -22.82 54.71
C GLY A 529 20.51 -22.26 54.64
N PRO A 530 19.49 -22.97 55.16
CA PRO A 530 18.07 -22.77 54.80
C PRO A 530 17.27 -21.87 55.76
N ASP A 531 16.00 -21.58 55.42
CA ASP A 531 14.86 -21.81 56.33
C ASP A 531 13.50 -21.94 55.60
N GLU A 532 12.76 -22.99 56.01
CA GLU A 532 11.30 -23.27 55.95
C GLU A 532 10.45 -23.14 54.66
N VAL A 533 9.22 -23.66 54.74
CA VAL A 533 8.35 -24.09 53.63
C VAL A 533 6.91 -23.58 53.83
N HIS A 534 6.28 -23.13 52.75
CA HIS A 534 4.83 -23.15 52.59
C HIS A 534 4.48 -23.70 51.19
N ASP A 535 3.38 -24.47 51.11
CA ASP A 535 3.03 -25.34 49.98
C ASP A 535 1.61 -25.02 49.51
N GLU A 536 1.51 -24.27 48.39
CA GLU A 536 0.26 -24.05 47.65
C GLU A 536 0.55 -24.22 46.15
N ASN A 537 0.23 -25.41 45.63
CA ASN A 537 0.42 -25.77 44.23
C ASN A 537 -0.86 -25.52 43.41
N GLU A 538 -0.99 -24.34 42.81
CA GLU A 538 -1.97 -24.07 41.75
C GLU A 538 -1.33 -23.32 40.56
N PHE A 539 -0.44 -24.02 39.84
CA PHE A 539 0.23 -23.47 38.65
C PHE A 539 -0.71 -23.48 37.44
N ALA A 540 -1.28 -22.31 37.13
CA ALA A 540 -2.09 -22.09 35.93
C ALA A 540 -1.26 -22.28 34.64
N LEU A 541 -1.86 -22.92 33.63
CA LEU A 541 -1.23 -23.23 32.34
C LEU A 541 -1.47 -22.12 31.29
N THR A 542 -1.18 -20.87 31.64
CA THR A 542 -1.41 -19.69 30.78
C THR A 542 -0.20 -19.29 29.92
N ASP A 543 1.01 -19.42 30.47
CA ASP A 543 2.20 -18.80 29.89
C ASP A 543 2.77 -19.65 28.75
N GLY A 544 2.48 -19.23 27.50
CA GLY A 544 2.99 -19.86 26.28
C GLY A 544 2.04 -19.83 25.08
N TYR A 545 0.79 -19.41 25.24
CA TYR A 545 -0.15 -19.18 24.13
C TYR A 545 -0.19 -17.70 23.70
N GLU A 546 0.89 -17.22 23.08
CA GLU A 546 0.77 -16.03 22.22
C GLU A 546 -0.08 -16.40 21.01
N THR A 547 -1.18 -15.66 20.79
CA THR A 547 -2.29 -16.06 19.91
C THR A 547 -2.00 -15.85 18.43
N ALA A 548 -1.31 -16.81 17.81
CA ALA A 548 -1.14 -16.86 16.36
C ALA A 548 -2.48 -17.14 15.63
N SER A 549 -2.81 -16.27 14.66
CA SER A 549 -3.94 -16.32 13.71
C SER A 549 -5.38 -16.29 14.27
N THR A 550 -6.00 -15.10 14.25
CA THR A 550 -7.47 -14.92 14.37
C THR A 550 -8.06 -13.94 13.34
N GLY A 551 -7.24 -13.09 12.71
CA GLY A 551 -7.70 -12.10 11.72
C GLY A 551 -8.00 -12.68 10.33
N SER A 552 -7.14 -13.58 9.82
CA SER A 552 -7.26 -14.14 8.46
C SER A 552 -8.53 -15.00 8.31
N THR A 553 -8.78 -15.90 9.26
CA THR A 553 -10.01 -16.71 9.36
C THR A 553 -11.28 -15.86 9.52
N SER A 554 -11.22 -14.77 10.29
CA SER A 554 -12.35 -13.85 10.46
C SER A 554 -12.72 -13.15 9.14
N VAL A 555 -11.74 -12.67 8.37
CA VAL A 555 -11.97 -12.11 7.03
C VAL A 555 -12.52 -13.16 6.07
N THR A 556 -12.03 -14.41 6.10
CA THR A 556 -12.51 -15.51 5.24
C THR A 556 -14.03 -15.67 5.31
N SER A 557 -14.64 -15.79 6.51
CA SER A 557 -16.09 -16.05 6.60
C SER A 557 -16.95 -14.79 6.46
N SER A 558 -16.47 -13.60 6.87
CA SER A 558 -17.18 -12.34 6.60
C SER A 558 -17.29 -12.05 5.09
N VAL A 559 -16.21 -12.31 4.33
CA VAL A 559 -16.23 -12.22 2.86
C VAL A 559 -17.17 -13.27 2.26
N TYR A 560 -17.20 -14.50 2.80
CA TYR A 560 -18.12 -15.56 2.35
C TYR A 560 -19.60 -15.15 2.54
N ALA A 561 -19.95 -14.65 3.72
CA ALA A 561 -21.30 -14.23 4.10
C ALA A 561 -21.78 -12.98 3.35
N HIS A 562 -20.86 -12.11 2.93
CA HIS A 562 -21.19 -10.91 2.14
C HIS A 562 -21.71 -11.24 0.73
N THR A 563 -21.21 -12.31 0.09
CA THR A 563 -21.25 -12.42 -1.38
C THR A 563 -22.19 -13.47 -1.95
N TYR A 564 -22.54 -14.52 -1.21
CA TYR A 564 -23.19 -15.70 -1.83
C TYR A 564 -24.70 -15.57 -2.04
N GLU A 565 -25.33 -14.46 -1.60
CA GLU A 565 -26.79 -14.30 -1.60
C GLU A 565 -27.30 -13.10 -2.42
N ASN A 566 -26.43 -12.16 -2.83
CA ASN A 566 -26.81 -11.01 -3.65
C ASN A 566 -25.81 -10.77 -4.79
N GLY A 567 -26.32 -10.62 -6.02
CA GLY A 567 -25.58 -9.95 -7.09
C GLY A 567 -25.48 -8.44 -6.82
N PRO A 568 -24.55 -7.71 -7.45
CA PRO A 568 -24.33 -6.30 -7.17
C PRO A 568 -25.51 -5.42 -7.64
N PRO A 569 -25.77 -4.26 -6.99
CA PRO A 569 -25.00 -3.62 -5.91
C PRO A 569 -25.80 -3.46 -4.58
N CYS A 570 -25.23 -2.65 -3.67
CA CYS A 570 -25.74 -2.20 -2.36
C CYS A 570 -25.46 -3.13 -1.16
N VAL A 571 -25.07 -2.52 -0.03
CA VAL A 571 -24.45 -3.19 1.12
C VAL A 571 -25.49 -3.89 2.00
N THR A 572 -25.72 -5.17 1.73
CA THR A 572 -26.47 -6.09 2.61
C THR A 572 -25.80 -7.46 2.67
N ALA A 573 -24.71 -7.59 3.44
CA ALA A 573 -24.24 -8.90 3.89
C ALA A 573 -25.31 -9.55 4.79
N ASN A 574 -25.52 -10.86 4.72
CA ASN A 574 -26.32 -11.55 5.74
C ASN A 574 -25.36 -12.10 6.80
N PHE A 575 -25.31 -11.39 7.95
CA PHE A 575 -24.47 -11.77 9.10
C PHE A 575 -24.95 -13.05 9.82
N PHE A 576 -26.18 -13.49 9.49
CA PHE A 576 -26.90 -14.58 10.15
C PHE A 576 -27.67 -15.38 9.08
N TYR A 577 -27.78 -16.69 9.28
CA TYR A 577 -28.76 -17.55 8.60
C TYR A 577 -30.05 -17.74 9.44
N ALA A 578 -30.01 -17.45 10.75
CA ALA A 578 -31.18 -17.50 11.62
C ALA A 578 -32.29 -16.49 11.19
N PRO A 579 -33.57 -16.90 11.09
CA PRO A 579 -34.66 -16.04 10.63
C PRO A 579 -35.15 -15.09 11.73
N MET A 580 -34.48 -13.95 11.87
CA MET A 580 -34.71 -12.98 12.95
C MET A 580 -35.58 -11.78 12.54
N ALA A 581 -36.49 -11.36 13.44
CA ALA A 581 -37.20 -10.07 13.35
C ALA A 581 -36.44 -9.01 14.16
N ILE A 582 -36.03 -7.91 13.50
CA ILE A 582 -35.00 -7.00 14.02
C ILE A 582 -35.49 -6.11 15.19
N LYS A 583 -35.36 -6.63 16.43
CA LYS A 583 -35.29 -5.90 17.71
C LYS A 583 -34.61 -6.81 18.75
N CYS A 584 -33.29 -6.71 18.93
CA CYS A 584 -32.54 -7.74 19.66
C CYS A 584 -31.52 -7.16 20.64
N ASN A 585 -31.48 -7.65 21.87
CA ASN A 585 -30.26 -7.72 22.67
C ASN A 585 -29.48 -8.97 22.22
N LEU A 586 -28.29 -8.75 21.68
CA LEU A 586 -27.43 -9.75 21.06
C LEU A 586 -26.23 -10.00 21.98
N SER A 587 -26.47 -10.73 23.07
CA SER A 587 -25.45 -11.00 24.08
C SER A 587 -24.68 -12.29 23.79
N SER A 588 -23.37 -12.25 24.05
CA SER A 588 -22.35 -13.24 23.69
C SER A 588 -22.08 -13.37 22.18
N THR A 589 -20.99 -12.73 21.76
CA THR A 589 -20.10 -13.27 20.72
C THR A 589 -18.95 -13.96 21.42
N LEU A 590 -18.85 -15.27 21.25
CA LEU A 590 -17.67 -16.03 21.63
C LEU A 590 -16.82 -16.24 20.37
N GLU A 591 -15.75 -15.46 20.29
CA GLU A 591 -14.63 -15.63 19.37
C GLU A 591 -13.36 -15.72 20.21
N PRO A 592 -12.37 -16.57 19.90
CA PRO A 592 -10.99 -16.29 20.25
C PRO A 592 -10.53 -15.23 19.25
N GLY A 593 -10.63 -13.93 19.57
CA GLY A 593 -10.48 -12.94 18.51
C GLY A 593 -10.69 -11.46 18.81
N THR A 594 -10.22 -10.67 17.84
CA THR A 594 -10.15 -9.20 17.81
C THR A 594 -11.49 -8.43 17.93
N GLY A 595 -12.62 -9.11 18.18
CA GLY A 595 -13.94 -8.49 18.35
C GLY A 595 -14.58 -7.87 17.10
N VAL A 596 -13.98 -8.06 15.92
CA VAL A 596 -14.37 -7.39 14.66
C VAL A 596 -15.83 -7.67 14.29
N TRP A 597 -16.30 -8.91 14.40
CA TRP A 597 -17.70 -9.24 14.07
C TRP A 597 -18.68 -8.51 15.00
N ALA A 598 -18.37 -8.40 16.30
CA ALA A 598 -19.22 -7.71 17.28
C ALA A 598 -19.31 -6.21 17.00
N ILE A 599 -18.20 -5.61 16.54
CA ILE A 599 -18.14 -4.21 16.09
C ILE A 599 -18.97 -4.01 14.81
N GLU A 600 -18.77 -4.84 13.78
CA GLU A 600 -19.51 -4.76 12.50
C GLU A 600 -21.03 -4.93 12.68
N VAL A 601 -21.45 -5.83 13.57
CA VAL A 601 -22.86 -6.01 13.95
C VAL A 601 -23.37 -4.83 14.79
N GLY A 602 -22.55 -4.31 15.71
CA GLY A 602 -22.88 -3.12 16.51
C GLY A 602 -23.18 -1.89 15.65
N ASP A 603 -22.28 -1.54 14.73
CA ASP A 603 -22.43 -0.40 13.82
C ASP A 603 -23.66 -0.54 12.90
N ARG A 604 -23.94 -1.75 12.41
CA ARG A 604 -25.08 -2.00 11.52
C ARG A 604 -26.42 -2.05 12.24
N PHE A 605 -26.44 -2.46 13.50
CA PHE A 605 -27.65 -2.56 14.31
C PHE A 605 -27.54 -1.66 15.55
N PRO A 606 -27.53 -0.32 15.41
CA PRO A 606 -27.35 0.62 16.53
C PRO A 606 -28.49 0.63 17.56
N ASN A 607 -29.60 -0.07 17.28
CA ASN A 607 -30.71 -0.30 18.22
C ASN A 607 -30.59 -1.66 18.95
N ALA A 608 -29.58 -2.47 18.63
CA ALA A 608 -29.25 -3.71 19.32
C ALA A 608 -28.07 -3.47 20.26
N ARG A 609 -28.11 -4.05 21.46
CA ARG A 609 -26.92 -4.15 22.32
C ARG A 609 -26.15 -5.40 21.93
N VAL A 610 -24.86 -5.28 21.64
CA VAL A 610 -23.96 -6.40 21.37
C VAL A 610 -23.03 -6.60 22.56
N ARG A 611 -22.85 -7.84 23.02
CA ARG A 611 -21.84 -8.17 24.04
C ARG A 611 -20.88 -9.25 23.56
N GLY A 612 -19.59 -8.97 23.49
CA GLY A 612 -18.54 -9.97 23.27
C GLY A 612 -17.94 -10.49 24.57
N ILE A 613 -17.41 -11.71 24.53
CA ILE A 613 -16.70 -12.35 25.65
C ILE A 613 -15.44 -13.02 25.07
N ASP A 614 -14.29 -12.82 25.72
CA ASP A 614 -13.00 -13.43 25.39
C ASP A 614 -12.26 -13.71 26.70
N LEU A 615 -11.33 -14.68 26.73
CA LEU A 615 -10.41 -14.90 27.86
C LEU A 615 -9.39 -13.76 28.02
N SER A 616 -9.28 -12.88 27.03
CA SER A 616 -8.20 -11.91 26.87
C SER A 616 -8.68 -10.56 26.32
N PRO A 617 -8.19 -9.41 26.87
CA PRO A 617 -8.52 -8.08 26.37
C PRO A 617 -7.70 -7.73 25.10
N THR A 618 -8.01 -8.39 23.98
CA THR A 618 -7.32 -8.21 22.68
C THR A 618 -8.04 -7.25 21.73
N GLN A 619 -9.16 -6.67 22.15
CA GLN A 619 -10.08 -5.89 21.32
C GLN A 619 -9.68 -4.40 21.27
N PRO A 620 -10.13 -3.63 20.25
CA PRO A 620 -9.78 -2.21 20.12
C PRO A 620 -10.26 -1.34 21.30
N ALA A 621 -9.50 -0.30 21.64
CA ALA A 621 -9.86 0.67 22.68
C ALA A 621 -11.02 1.61 22.30
N TRP A 622 -11.48 1.58 21.04
CA TRP A 622 -12.64 2.31 20.56
C TRP A 622 -13.59 1.33 19.86
N VAL A 623 -14.85 1.30 20.33
CA VAL A 623 -15.91 0.38 19.88
C VAL A 623 -17.22 1.16 19.78
N PRO A 624 -18.21 0.71 19.00
CA PRO A 624 -19.51 1.36 18.89
C PRO A 624 -20.21 1.46 20.27
N PRO A 625 -21.00 2.52 20.54
CA PRO A 625 -21.54 2.81 21.87
C PRO A 625 -22.59 1.80 22.38
N ASN A 626 -22.97 0.85 21.53
CA ASN A 626 -23.87 -0.26 21.80
C ASN A 626 -23.15 -1.63 21.89
N VAL A 627 -21.81 -1.65 21.86
CA VAL A 627 -20.96 -2.84 21.98
C VAL A 627 -20.24 -2.80 23.34
N ASP A 628 -20.38 -3.85 24.16
CA ASP A 628 -19.53 -4.09 25.33
C ASP A 628 -18.76 -5.42 25.23
N PHE A 629 -17.57 -5.48 25.85
CA PHE A 629 -16.75 -6.69 25.92
C PHE A 629 -16.50 -7.06 27.38
N LEU A 630 -16.61 -8.36 27.70
CA LEU A 630 -16.23 -8.94 28.99
C LEU A 630 -14.99 -9.81 28.83
N VAL A 631 -14.12 -9.78 29.84
CA VAL A 631 -13.00 -10.73 29.98
C VAL A 631 -13.45 -11.81 30.97
N ASP A 632 -13.86 -12.98 30.45
CA ASP A 632 -14.45 -14.08 31.23
C ASP A 632 -14.31 -15.44 30.51
N ASP A 633 -14.40 -16.54 31.25
CA ASP A 633 -14.38 -17.90 30.69
C ASP A 633 -15.80 -18.43 30.46
N CYS A 634 -16.17 -18.60 29.19
CA CYS A 634 -17.45 -19.18 28.80
C CYS A 634 -17.66 -20.64 29.25
N GLU A 635 -16.59 -21.37 29.58
CA GLU A 635 -16.68 -22.70 30.17
C GLU A 635 -17.16 -22.66 31.64
N GLN A 636 -17.00 -21.53 32.35
CA GLN A 636 -17.09 -21.46 33.81
C GLN A 636 -18.00 -20.36 34.40
N GLY A 637 -18.20 -19.22 33.72
CA GLY A 637 -18.91 -18.05 34.28
C GLY A 637 -20.45 -18.04 34.15
N GLU A 638 -21.09 -17.09 34.84
CA GLU A 638 -22.49 -16.67 34.62
C GLU A 638 -22.56 -15.55 33.56
N TRP A 639 -21.89 -15.74 32.41
CA TRP A 639 -21.56 -14.71 31.41
C TRP A 639 -22.75 -14.10 30.63
N LEU A 640 -23.95 -14.65 30.81
CA LEU A 640 -25.17 -14.19 30.17
C LEU A 640 -26.22 -13.77 31.21
N ASP A 641 -26.31 -12.45 31.44
CA ASP A 641 -27.55 -11.81 31.92
C ASP A 641 -28.72 -12.38 31.08
N CYS A 642 -29.71 -13.00 31.74
CA CYS A 642 -30.85 -13.61 31.06
C CYS A 642 -31.69 -12.57 30.30
N ASP A 643 -32.40 -13.04 29.26
CA ASP A 643 -33.07 -12.25 28.18
C ASP A 643 -32.22 -11.97 26.92
N ALA A 644 -31.35 -12.89 26.50
CA ALA A 644 -30.72 -12.82 25.17
C ALA A 644 -31.74 -13.08 24.04
N ASP A 645 -31.71 -12.31 22.94
CA ASP A 645 -32.52 -12.60 21.74
C ASP A 645 -31.74 -13.47 20.73
N PHE A 646 -30.41 -13.41 20.77
CA PHE A 646 -29.49 -14.17 19.93
C PHE A 646 -28.17 -14.46 20.64
N VAL A 647 -27.59 -15.64 20.38
CA VAL A 647 -26.26 -16.06 20.86
C VAL A 647 -25.40 -16.50 19.67
N HIS A 648 -24.15 -16.04 19.62
CA HIS A 648 -23.22 -16.35 18.52
C HIS A 648 -21.93 -17.02 18.99
N LEU A 649 -21.57 -18.14 18.35
CA LEU A 649 -20.28 -18.82 18.53
C LEU A 649 -19.58 -18.97 17.19
N ARG A 650 -18.26 -18.72 17.15
CA ARG A 650 -17.50 -18.75 15.91
C ARG A 650 -16.08 -19.28 16.13
N PHE A 651 -15.75 -20.38 15.46
CA PHE A 651 -14.53 -21.19 15.71
C PHE A 651 -14.35 -21.67 17.17
N MET A 652 -15.42 -21.73 17.97
CA MET A 652 -15.35 -22.08 19.39
C MET A 652 -15.39 -23.58 19.63
N THR A 653 -16.19 -24.32 18.87
CA THR A 653 -16.45 -25.75 19.17
C THR A 653 -15.23 -26.66 19.00
N VAL A 654 -14.18 -26.14 18.35
CA VAL A 654 -12.90 -26.83 18.15
C VAL A 654 -11.84 -26.51 19.24
N VAL A 655 -12.08 -25.53 20.11
CA VAL A 655 -11.18 -25.14 21.22
C VAL A 655 -11.77 -25.37 22.63
N LEU A 656 -13.11 -25.43 22.73
CA LEU A 656 -13.82 -25.75 23.96
C LEU A 656 -13.60 -27.21 24.40
N LYS A 657 -13.64 -27.44 25.72
CA LYS A 657 -13.61 -28.75 26.38
C LYS A 657 -15.03 -29.21 26.73
N ASP A 658 -15.90 -28.29 27.15
CA ASP A 658 -17.30 -28.53 27.50
C ASP A 658 -18.26 -27.75 26.58
N VAL A 659 -18.29 -28.16 25.30
CA VAL A 659 -19.28 -27.64 24.32
C VAL A 659 -20.73 -27.93 24.76
N ALA A 660 -20.97 -29.01 25.51
CA ALA A 660 -22.31 -29.37 25.96
C ALA A 660 -22.84 -28.37 27.01
N GLY A 661 -22.03 -28.04 28.03
CA GLY A 661 -22.38 -27.03 29.03
C GLY A 661 -22.49 -25.63 28.43
N VAL A 662 -21.62 -25.25 27.49
CA VAL A 662 -21.73 -23.96 26.77
C VAL A 662 -23.04 -23.87 25.98
N LEU A 663 -23.43 -24.93 25.25
CA LEU A 663 -24.72 -24.97 24.54
C LEU A 663 -25.91 -24.95 25.51
N SER A 664 -25.80 -25.61 26.66
CA SER A 664 -26.85 -25.62 27.69
C SER A 664 -27.05 -24.23 28.31
N ARG A 665 -25.97 -23.53 28.68
CA ARG A 665 -26.01 -22.15 29.18
C ARG A 665 -26.58 -21.19 28.13
N ALA A 666 -26.16 -21.32 26.87
CA ALA A 666 -26.72 -20.55 25.75
C ALA A 666 -28.24 -20.78 25.59
N TYR A 667 -28.71 -22.02 25.74
CA TYR A 667 -30.14 -22.32 25.75
C TYR A 667 -30.84 -21.66 26.94
N GLU A 668 -30.31 -21.78 28.16
CA GLU A 668 -30.92 -21.21 29.37
C GLU A 668 -31.12 -19.68 29.26
N SER A 669 -30.11 -18.96 28.79
CA SER A 669 -30.09 -17.48 28.73
C SER A 669 -30.92 -16.85 27.62
N LEU A 670 -31.20 -17.58 26.52
CA LEU A 670 -32.06 -17.10 25.43
C LEU A 670 -33.50 -16.89 25.89
N LYS A 671 -34.20 -15.91 25.33
CA LYS A 671 -35.66 -15.79 25.43
C LYS A 671 -36.35 -16.96 24.71
N PRO A 672 -37.57 -17.36 25.11
CA PRO A 672 -38.41 -18.24 24.30
C PRO A 672 -38.54 -17.71 22.87
N GLY A 673 -38.30 -18.57 21.87
CA GLY A 673 -38.25 -18.19 20.45
C GLY A 673 -36.96 -17.49 19.98
N GLY A 674 -35.99 -17.24 20.87
CA GLY A 674 -34.64 -16.75 20.53
C GLY A 674 -33.79 -17.79 19.80
N TRP A 675 -32.72 -17.35 19.14
CA TRP A 675 -31.89 -18.19 18.26
C TRP A 675 -30.43 -18.30 18.70
N ILE A 676 -29.82 -19.45 18.40
CA ILE A 676 -28.36 -19.64 18.44
C ILE A 676 -27.85 -19.84 17.01
N GLU A 677 -26.67 -19.31 16.70
CA GLU A 677 -25.92 -19.64 15.47
C GLU A 677 -24.45 -19.95 15.78
N LEU A 678 -23.95 -21.05 15.22
CA LEU A 678 -22.55 -21.47 15.31
C LEU A 678 -21.92 -21.50 13.91
N GLN A 679 -20.80 -20.78 13.76
CA GLN A 679 -20.04 -20.64 12.52
C GLN A 679 -18.67 -21.31 12.64
N GLU A 680 -18.58 -22.55 12.16
CA GLU A 680 -17.51 -23.48 12.56
C GLU A 680 -16.82 -24.15 11.36
N LEU A 681 -15.50 -24.01 11.27
CA LEU A 681 -14.65 -24.69 10.28
C LEU A 681 -14.33 -26.12 10.76
N CYS A 682 -14.78 -27.14 10.04
CA CYS A 682 -14.30 -28.50 10.29
C CYS A 682 -12.90 -28.65 9.71
N ALA A 683 -11.91 -29.01 10.54
CA ALA A 683 -10.51 -29.14 10.15
C ALA A 683 -10.20 -30.46 9.40
N GLU A 684 -11.07 -30.82 8.45
CA GLU A 684 -11.00 -32.01 7.61
C GLU A 684 -10.74 -31.59 6.17
N ILE A 685 -9.57 -31.96 5.64
CA ILE A 685 -9.14 -31.62 4.27
C ILE A 685 -9.87 -32.53 3.27
N LEU A 686 -10.59 -31.92 2.34
CA LEU A 686 -11.40 -32.58 1.32
C LEU A 686 -11.01 -32.14 -0.10
N CYS A 687 -11.39 -32.94 -1.09
CA CYS A 687 -11.16 -32.72 -2.52
C CYS A 687 -12.23 -33.47 -3.32
N ASP A 688 -12.81 -32.85 -4.36
CA ASP A 688 -13.94 -33.42 -5.12
C ASP A 688 -13.54 -34.14 -6.41
N ASP A 689 -12.42 -33.75 -7.03
CA ASP A 689 -12.07 -34.12 -8.41
C ASP A 689 -10.91 -35.11 -8.52
N GLY A 690 -10.40 -35.61 -7.40
CA GLY A 690 -9.27 -36.54 -7.34
C GLY A 690 -7.90 -35.91 -7.59
N SER A 691 -7.78 -34.58 -7.60
CA SER A 691 -6.49 -33.89 -7.70
C SER A 691 -5.59 -34.10 -6.47
N MET A 692 -6.17 -34.38 -5.29
CA MET A 692 -5.44 -34.64 -4.05
C MET A 692 -5.02 -36.12 -3.92
N PRO A 693 -3.70 -36.43 -3.81
CA PRO A 693 -3.23 -37.79 -3.58
C PRO A 693 -3.48 -38.23 -2.13
N ASP A 694 -3.55 -39.54 -1.90
CA ASP A 694 -3.82 -40.10 -0.56
C ASP A 694 -2.82 -39.66 0.51
N ASN A 695 -1.56 -39.44 0.10
CA ASN A 695 -0.44 -39.00 0.93
C ASN A 695 -0.16 -37.49 0.85
N ASP A 696 -1.17 -36.67 0.52
CA ASP A 696 -1.04 -35.21 0.52
C ASP A 696 -0.52 -34.68 1.88
N PRO A 697 0.54 -33.85 1.90
CA PRO A 697 1.19 -33.47 3.15
C PRO A 697 0.40 -32.43 3.96
N VAL A 698 -0.53 -31.69 3.34
CA VAL A 698 -1.44 -30.77 4.05
C VAL A 698 -2.52 -31.58 4.77
N LYS A 699 -3.13 -32.55 4.07
CA LYS A 699 -4.06 -33.54 4.64
C LYS A 699 -3.43 -34.30 5.80
N TYR A 700 -2.25 -34.87 5.62
CA TYR A 700 -1.53 -35.62 6.66
C TYR A 700 -1.18 -34.75 7.88
N MET A 701 -0.82 -33.48 7.68
CA MET A 701 -0.59 -32.52 8.76
C MET A 701 -1.87 -32.25 9.56
N TYR A 702 -3.04 -32.15 8.92
CA TYR A 702 -4.32 -32.02 9.62
C TYR A 702 -4.75 -33.31 10.35
N GLU A 703 -4.50 -34.50 9.77
CA GLU A 703 -4.73 -35.79 10.45
C GLU A 703 -3.86 -35.97 11.70
N LEU A 704 -2.59 -35.55 11.65
CA LEU A 704 -1.72 -35.47 12.84
C LEU A 704 -2.24 -34.44 13.85
N SER A 705 -2.66 -33.26 13.39
CA SER A 705 -3.19 -32.21 14.25
C SER A 705 -4.46 -32.66 14.99
N HIS A 706 -5.39 -33.35 14.33
CA HIS A 706 -6.57 -33.93 14.99
C HIS A 706 -6.18 -34.91 16.10
N ARG A 707 -5.23 -35.82 15.83
CA ARG A 707 -4.71 -36.76 16.82
C ARG A 707 -3.99 -36.07 17.99
N ALA A 708 -3.33 -34.94 17.74
CA ALA A 708 -2.66 -34.15 18.76
C ALA A 708 -3.66 -33.41 19.66
N PHE A 709 -4.59 -32.65 19.08
CA PHE A 709 -5.62 -31.90 19.82
C PHE A 709 -6.55 -32.83 20.62
N SER A 710 -6.84 -34.03 20.09
CA SER A 710 -7.58 -35.08 20.80
C SER A 710 -6.96 -35.46 22.16
N LYS A 711 -5.63 -35.35 22.33
CA LYS A 711 -4.96 -35.64 23.62
C LYS A 711 -5.19 -34.55 24.69
N PHE A 712 -5.71 -33.39 24.30
CA PHE A 712 -6.06 -32.29 25.19
C PHE A 712 -7.58 -32.13 25.37
N GLY A 713 -8.39 -33.07 24.86
CA GLY A 713 -9.85 -33.04 24.93
C GLY A 713 -10.56 -32.28 23.79
N MET A 714 -9.82 -31.69 22.86
CA MET A 714 -10.36 -30.93 21.72
C MET A 714 -10.59 -31.83 20.49
N ASP A 715 -11.76 -31.75 19.87
CA ASP A 715 -12.07 -32.44 18.61
C ASP A 715 -12.28 -31.44 17.47
N VAL A 716 -11.23 -31.22 16.68
CA VAL A 716 -11.28 -30.32 15.50
C VAL A 716 -12.17 -30.83 14.35
N THR A 717 -12.82 -31.99 14.51
CA THR A 717 -13.88 -32.51 13.61
C THR A 717 -15.29 -32.45 14.21
N LEU A 718 -15.47 -31.92 15.42
CA LEU A 718 -16.78 -31.76 16.06
C LEU A 718 -17.80 -30.93 15.24
N PRO A 719 -17.43 -29.89 14.47
CA PRO A 719 -18.38 -29.07 13.71
C PRO A 719 -19.35 -29.83 12.80
N LYS A 720 -18.99 -31.02 12.29
CA LYS A 720 -19.88 -31.85 11.46
C LYS A 720 -20.87 -32.73 12.27
N ARG A 721 -20.88 -32.61 13.60
CA ARG A 721 -21.63 -33.46 14.55
C ARG A 721 -22.37 -32.65 15.64
N LEU A 722 -22.69 -31.37 15.41
CA LEU A 722 -23.32 -30.52 16.44
C LEU A 722 -24.83 -30.75 16.61
N GLU A 723 -25.55 -31.35 15.65
CA GLU A 723 -27.01 -31.57 15.73
C GLU A 723 -27.47 -32.29 17.01
N PRO A 724 -26.86 -33.41 17.46
CA PRO A 724 -27.29 -34.09 18.67
C PRO A 724 -27.05 -33.23 19.91
N MET A 725 -25.95 -32.48 19.98
CA MET A 725 -25.63 -31.63 21.13
C MET A 725 -26.60 -30.45 21.26
N LEU A 726 -27.00 -29.85 20.14
CA LEU A 726 -28.05 -28.83 20.09
C LEU A 726 -29.40 -29.41 20.54
N ARG A 727 -29.73 -30.63 20.10
CA ARG A 727 -30.97 -31.33 20.45
C ARG A 727 -31.01 -31.72 21.93
N ASP A 728 -29.91 -32.21 22.48
CA ASP A 728 -29.78 -32.63 23.89
C ASP A 728 -29.79 -31.42 24.83
N ALA A 729 -29.27 -30.26 24.39
CA ALA A 729 -29.43 -28.97 25.07
C ALA A 729 -30.86 -28.37 24.99
N GLY A 730 -31.77 -29.01 24.25
CA GLY A 730 -33.18 -28.63 24.16
C GLY A 730 -33.57 -27.74 22.97
N PHE A 731 -32.67 -27.44 22.02
CA PHE A 731 -33.02 -26.62 20.87
C PHE A 731 -33.92 -27.32 19.85
N GLU A 732 -34.84 -26.56 19.28
CA GLU A 732 -35.73 -26.95 18.18
C GLU A 732 -35.32 -26.25 16.86
N ASN A 733 -36.01 -26.56 15.76
CA ASN A 733 -35.79 -25.96 14.42
C ASN A 733 -34.34 -26.01 13.89
N ILE A 734 -33.53 -26.94 14.42
CA ILE A 734 -32.11 -27.13 14.11
C ILE A 734 -31.91 -27.33 12.61
N GLN A 735 -31.05 -26.51 12.02
CA GLN A 735 -30.67 -26.53 10.61
C GLN A 735 -29.16 -26.38 10.46
N CYS A 736 -28.63 -26.84 9.32
CA CYS A 736 -27.24 -26.66 8.94
C CYS A 736 -27.13 -26.24 7.48
N VAL A 737 -26.37 -25.18 7.21
CA VAL A 737 -25.89 -24.84 5.87
C VAL A 737 -24.39 -25.16 5.81
N ILE A 738 -24.02 -26.07 4.92
CA ILE A 738 -22.62 -26.44 4.68
C ILE A 738 -22.10 -25.66 3.48
N LYS A 739 -20.95 -24.99 3.65
CA LYS A 739 -20.22 -24.29 2.58
C LYS A 739 -18.83 -24.90 2.39
N LYS A 740 -18.27 -24.77 1.18
CA LYS A 740 -16.90 -25.21 0.88
C LYS A 740 -15.98 -24.00 0.87
N VAL A 741 -14.98 -24.01 1.74
CA VAL A 741 -13.94 -22.98 1.83
C VAL A 741 -12.67 -23.54 1.17
N PRO A 742 -12.30 -23.06 -0.03
CA PRO A 742 -11.08 -23.51 -0.72
C PRO A 742 -9.82 -23.25 0.10
N ILE A 743 -8.73 -23.94 -0.23
CA ILE A 743 -7.40 -23.67 0.31
C ILE A 743 -6.46 -23.40 -0.87
N GLY A 744 -6.08 -22.13 -1.04
CA GLY A 744 -5.29 -21.64 -2.15
C GLY A 744 -6.12 -21.07 -3.32
N PRO A 745 -5.47 -20.36 -4.26
CA PRO A 745 -6.11 -19.62 -5.35
C PRO A 745 -6.55 -20.49 -6.55
N TRP A 746 -6.83 -21.78 -6.35
CA TRP A 746 -7.30 -22.66 -7.42
C TRP A 746 -8.71 -22.37 -7.98
N PRO A 747 -9.67 -21.75 -7.24
CA PRO A 747 -10.99 -21.47 -7.78
C PRO A 747 -10.97 -20.48 -8.96
N ARG A 748 -11.74 -20.81 -10.00
CA ARG A 748 -11.97 -19.90 -11.14
C ARG A 748 -12.80 -18.69 -10.75
N ASP A 749 -13.80 -18.89 -9.90
CA ASP A 749 -14.59 -17.80 -9.33
C ASP A 749 -13.71 -16.85 -8.51
N LYS A 750 -13.84 -15.54 -8.75
CA LYS A 750 -12.96 -14.51 -8.17
C LYS A 750 -13.08 -14.44 -6.65
N ILE A 751 -14.27 -14.71 -6.10
CA ILE A 751 -14.56 -14.53 -4.68
C ILE A 751 -14.08 -15.76 -3.90
N LEU A 752 -14.41 -16.96 -4.39
CA LEU A 752 -13.90 -18.21 -3.84
C LEU A 752 -12.37 -18.29 -3.94
N ARG A 753 -11.73 -17.69 -4.95
CA ARG A 753 -10.26 -17.61 -5.06
C ARG A 753 -9.66 -16.81 -3.90
N VAL A 754 -10.23 -15.65 -3.60
CA VAL A 754 -9.83 -14.75 -2.52
C VAL A 754 -10.04 -15.40 -1.16
N ILE A 755 -11.22 -16.00 -0.93
CA ILE A 755 -11.52 -16.83 0.25
C ILE A 755 -10.47 -17.94 0.40
N GLY A 756 -10.10 -18.59 -0.71
CA GLY A 756 -9.03 -19.60 -0.76
C GLY A 756 -7.65 -19.07 -0.40
N MET A 757 -7.32 -17.82 -0.78
CA MET A 757 -6.06 -17.17 -0.39
C MET A 757 -6.01 -16.87 1.11
N TYR A 758 -7.08 -16.29 1.68
CA TYR A 758 -7.15 -16.07 3.13
C TYR A 758 -7.08 -17.36 3.93
N GLN A 759 -7.79 -18.40 3.47
CA GLN A 759 -7.72 -19.72 4.11
C GLN A 759 -6.33 -20.35 3.96
N LYS A 760 -5.63 -20.15 2.84
CA LYS A 760 -4.22 -20.56 2.67
C LYS A 760 -3.31 -19.80 3.65
N MET A 761 -3.50 -18.50 3.85
CA MET A 761 -2.74 -17.73 4.85
C MET A 761 -2.98 -18.28 6.27
N ALA A 762 -4.23 -18.51 6.67
CA ALA A 762 -4.56 -19.13 7.95
C ALA A 762 -3.91 -20.54 8.13
N VAL A 763 -3.81 -21.34 7.06
CA VAL A 763 -3.09 -22.62 7.07
C VAL A 763 -1.56 -22.42 7.10
N GLN A 764 -1.03 -21.29 6.63
CA GLN A 764 0.39 -20.95 6.80
C GLN A 764 0.70 -20.51 8.24
N ASP A 765 -0.22 -19.76 8.87
CA ASP A 765 -0.06 -19.21 10.22
C ASP A 765 -0.06 -20.30 11.31
N ILE A 766 -0.81 -21.39 11.13
CA ILE A 766 -0.84 -22.51 12.10
C ILE A 766 0.42 -23.39 12.07
N LEU A 767 1.13 -23.45 10.93
CA LEU A 767 2.26 -24.37 10.71
C LEU A 767 3.41 -24.24 11.74
N PRO A 768 3.83 -23.05 12.19
CA PRO A 768 4.88 -22.92 13.21
C PRO A 768 4.48 -23.40 14.60
N ILE A 769 3.17 -23.46 14.90
CA ILE A 769 2.63 -23.81 16.24
C ILE A 769 2.70 -25.32 16.50
N LEU A 770 2.39 -26.12 15.47
CA LEU A 770 2.18 -27.57 15.58
C LEU A 770 3.40 -28.35 16.12
N PRO A 771 4.67 -28.04 15.73
CA PRO A 771 5.86 -28.68 16.29
C PRO A 771 6.08 -28.49 17.80
N GLY A 772 5.38 -27.54 18.42
CA GLY A 772 5.41 -27.32 19.86
C GLY A 772 4.58 -28.34 20.63
N ARG A 773 3.76 -27.86 21.56
CA ARG A 773 2.90 -28.67 22.44
C ARG A 773 2.07 -29.74 21.70
N PRO A 774 1.49 -29.48 20.50
CA PRO A 774 0.69 -30.49 19.79
C PRO A 774 1.48 -31.73 19.36
N PHE A 775 2.51 -31.61 18.51
CA PHE A 775 3.26 -32.76 18.01
C PHE A 775 4.16 -33.39 19.10
N THR A 776 4.63 -32.59 20.06
CA THR A 776 5.32 -33.12 21.25
C THR A 776 4.43 -34.09 22.04
N ALA A 777 3.13 -33.79 22.19
CA ALA A 777 2.20 -34.69 22.87
C ALA A 777 1.94 -35.99 22.09
N LEU A 778 2.18 -36.03 20.77
CA LEU A 778 2.19 -37.29 20.00
C LEU A 778 3.45 -38.13 20.21
N GLY A 779 4.49 -37.57 20.81
CA GLY A 779 5.82 -38.20 20.94
C GLY A 779 6.69 -38.06 19.69
N MET A 780 6.32 -37.17 18.76
CA MET A 780 7.11 -36.90 17.56
C MET A 780 8.43 -36.20 17.93
N SER A 781 9.50 -36.51 17.20
CA SER A 781 10.77 -35.81 17.40
C SER A 781 10.71 -34.37 16.83
N GLN A 782 11.60 -33.49 17.31
CA GLN A 782 11.71 -32.13 16.78
C GLN A 782 12.05 -32.13 15.28
N VAL A 783 12.92 -33.04 14.83
CA VAL A 783 13.33 -33.18 13.42
C VAL A 783 12.14 -33.63 12.56
N GLU A 784 11.45 -34.68 12.98
CA GLU A 784 10.24 -35.20 12.33
C GLU A 784 9.15 -34.13 12.21
N SER A 785 8.88 -33.42 13.30
CA SER A 785 7.89 -32.32 13.35
C SER A 785 8.21 -31.19 12.36
N GLN A 786 9.49 -30.80 12.26
CA GLN A 786 9.93 -29.79 11.30
C GLN A 786 9.86 -30.28 9.84
N VAL A 787 10.17 -31.56 9.58
CA VAL A 787 10.04 -32.16 8.25
C VAL A 787 8.56 -32.25 7.82
N THR A 788 7.66 -32.66 8.72
CA THR A 788 6.20 -32.66 8.46
C THR A 788 5.71 -31.26 8.10
N VAL A 789 6.10 -30.24 8.85
CA VAL A 789 5.73 -28.84 8.57
C VAL A 789 6.34 -28.31 7.27
N ALA A 790 7.58 -28.68 6.95
CA ALA A 790 8.22 -28.31 5.68
C ALA A 790 7.48 -28.92 4.47
N HIS A 791 7.13 -30.21 4.51
CA HIS A 791 6.34 -30.86 3.47
C HIS A 791 4.93 -30.26 3.35
N ALA A 792 4.26 -29.96 4.47
CA ALA A 792 2.95 -29.31 4.45
C ALA A 792 3.01 -27.90 3.83
N ARG A 793 4.04 -27.11 4.16
CA ARG A 793 4.30 -25.80 3.55
C ARG A 793 4.53 -25.90 2.04
N GLN A 794 5.26 -26.93 1.59
CA GLN A 794 5.50 -27.19 0.17
C GLN A 794 4.22 -27.63 -0.56
N GLY A 795 3.44 -28.55 0.00
CA GLY A 795 2.16 -28.97 -0.58
C GLY A 795 1.15 -27.82 -0.68
N LEU A 796 1.15 -26.91 0.29
CA LEU A 796 0.32 -25.71 0.28
C LEU A 796 0.75 -24.67 -0.77
N ALA A 797 1.96 -24.77 -1.32
CA ALA A 797 2.38 -23.99 -2.49
C ALA A 797 1.77 -24.55 -3.79
N ASP A 798 1.50 -25.86 -3.86
CA ASP A 798 0.91 -26.52 -5.02
C ASP A 798 -0.59 -26.15 -5.17
N THR A 799 -0.87 -25.41 -6.25
CA THR A 799 -2.21 -24.95 -6.65
C THR A 799 -2.93 -25.92 -7.59
N SER A 800 -2.29 -26.99 -8.05
CA SER A 800 -2.91 -28.02 -8.90
C SER A 800 -3.81 -28.98 -8.11
N VAL A 801 -3.71 -28.94 -6.78
CA VAL A 801 -4.49 -29.77 -5.85
C VAL A 801 -5.61 -28.96 -5.22
N HIS A 802 -6.86 -29.30 -5.54
CA HIS A 802 -8.05 -28.52 -5.23
C HIS A 802 -8.61 -28.81 -3.82
N ARG A 803 -7.77 -28.57 -2.80
CA ARG A 803 -8.09 -28.76 -1.38
C ARG A 803 -9.16 -27.77 -0.91
N TYR A 804 -10.07 -28.21 -0.06
CA TYR A 804 -11.04 -27.37 0.65
C TYR A 804 -11.37 -27.91 2.05
N PHE A 805 -11.94 -27.06 2.90
CA PHE A 805 -12.63 -27.43 4.15
C PHE A 805 -14.14 -27.29 4.00
N HIS A 806 -14.91 -28.01 4.82
CA HIS A 806 -16.31 -27.66 5.07
C HIS A 806 -16.44 -26.67 6.23
N TYR A 807 -17.16 -25.59 5.99
CA TYR A 807 -17.60 -24.64 7.00
C TYR A 807 -19.09 -24.86 7.27
N TYR A 808 -19.44 -25.03 8.54
CA TYR A 808 -20.77 -25.40 9.00
C TYR A 808 -21.41 -24.18 9.67
N PHE A 809 -22.53 -23.73 9.12
CA PHE A 809 -23.41 -22.74 9.73
C PHE A 809 -24.58 -23.50 10.37
N TRP A 810 -24.49 -23.79 11.66
CA TRP A 810 -25.58 -24.39 12.42
C TRP A 810 -26.43 -23.30 13.06
N PHE A 811 -27.75 -23.39 12.94
CA PHE A 811 -28.65 -22.47 13.63
C PHE A 811 -29.88 -23.22 14.17
N ALA A 812 -30.32 -22.84 15.36
CA ALA A 812 -31.41 -23.49 16.08
C ALA A 812 -32.14 -22.51 17.00
N GLN A 813 -33.34 -22.87 17.42
CA GLN A 813 -34.25 -21.98 18.16
C GLN A 813 -34.61 -22.56 19.53
N LYS A 814 -34.69 -21.70 20.56
CA LYS A 814 -35.30 -22.05 21.84
C LYS A 814 -36.82 -22.15 21.67
N THR A 815 -37.45 -23.15 22.28
CA THR A 815 -38.92 -23.33 22.21
C THR A 815 -39.66 -22.03 22.59
N PRO A 816 -40.65 -21.56 21.80
CA PRO A 816 -41.42 -20.33 22.06
C PRO A 816 -42.35 -20.36 23.28
#